data_AF-A0A8T4SHX5-F1
#
_entry.id   AF-A0A8T4SHX5-F1
#
_cell.length_a   1.000
_cell.length_b   1.000
_cell.length_c   1.000
_cell.angle_alpha   90.00
_cell.angle_beta   90.00
_cell.angle_gamma   90.00
#
_symmetry.space_group_name_H-M   'P 1'
#
loop_
_entity.id
_entity.type
_entity.pdbx_description
1 polymer ?
#
loop_
_entity_poly.entity_id
_entity_poly.type
_entity_poly.pdbx_seq_one_letter_code
_entity_poly.pdbx_strand_id
1 'polypeptide(L)'
;MLLKRITLNNIRSYANQAIEFSEGSTLLAGDIGCGKSSLLLAIEFALFGTSRPDLPAEALLRKGETQGSVELCFSLADQEINIKRNLKKDKNAIKQVSGHIVINGIKKELTAVELKAEIIHLLGYPEEFIEKNKNYIFRFTVYTPQEEMKFILHEEPEIRLEVIRKIFNLEKYCLVRENIQPVLKSMRVSLAISKTKLEPMEDKKAAIQQLEQTMKELQEKISKLLQPMQEIQEQLALKKNNLERLEILQRERQKWLLEQARLSALIEEKTKFLVRLTENRDSLARQLEELGAVEGEEETINRQIKAWEEQEKTRIAVISQLQERSAQLRQSIENSQAEIKLLEQKLSQRELAAQQISKTQEAISAKTGIAEELNLLELSLEKCRASIVKNKTIIAASEQTKTQILQLDNCPTCLQKVSSEHKQKIYRKEDQVIEDARRPLQHLERQKHDLMKETGRAKQQLLEIQKEEQLMMKLRAELRQLEEAVLIHNRKRDQLKQWARENNETSQELQITSQKPSLREKIILLQESKLKLSQLKMLEKNKQELQEQLMALQELICSSEQKLLSVNENLQLRTDLQEQITSERSRYLALTDQEREYSLKLMELKTTMVGLEKNKEQSEAELALLKTIESEQKRLQDNYNWLELYFIPLTSAIEKQVMFQIYNNFNEIFKEWFAILINNEQITARLDDSFTPVIEQNGYEISFSNLSGGEKTAASLAYRLSLNRVINDVISRIKTKDLLILDEPTDGFSSEQLDRIREVLEKLQLRQTIIVSHESKIESFVEKVIRISKDGMESLVLEA
;
A
#
# COMPACT_ATOMS: atom_id res chain seq x y z
N MET A 1 1.19 42.06 36.94
CA MET A 1 1.40 43.28 36.11
C MET A 1 1.39 44.47 37.04
N LEU A 2 2.29 45.45 36.87
CA LEU A 2 2.30 46.69 37.67
C LEU A 2 2.51 47.89 36.75
N LEU A 3 1.61 48.86 36.77
CA LEU A 3 1.75 50.13 36.08
C LEU A 3 2.88 50.94 36.73
N LYS A 4 3.73 51.57 35.90
CA LYS A 4 4.84 52.40 36.37
C LYS A 4 4.66 53.85 35.94
N ARG A 5 4.33 54.10 34.68
CA ARG A 5 4.12 55.48 34.17
C ARG A 5 3.17 55.51 32.99
N ILE A 6 2.35 56.55 32.92
CA ILE A 6 1.56 56.87 31.73
C ILE A 6 1.82 58.30 31.29
N THR A 7 1.99 58.49 29.98
CA THR A 7 2.15 59.80 29.35
C THR A 7 1.01 60.02 28.36
N LEU A 8 0.27 61.10 28.54
CA LEU A 8 -0.89 61.50 27.75
C LEU A 8 -0.57 62.74 26.94
N ASN A 9 -0.77 62.69 25.62
CA ASN A 9 -0.66 63.85 24.74
C ASN A 9 -1.96 64.04 23.96
N ASN A 10 -2.64 65.17 24.15
CA ASN A 10 -3.90 65.53 23.50
C ASN A 10 -5.02 64.49 23.69
N ILE A 11 -5.20 63.99 24.90
CA ILE A 11 -6.22 62.98 25.25
C ILE A 11 -7.24 63.59 26.20
N ARG A 12 -8.50 63.70 25.74
CA ARG A 12 -9.62 64.31 26.47
C ARG A 12 -9.22 65.65 27.12
N SER A 13 -9.19 65.70 28.45
CA SER A 13 -8.85 66.92 29.20
C SER A 13 -7.34 67.13 29.38
N TYR A 14 -6.48 66.17 29.02
CA TYR A 14 -5.02 66.28 29.14
C TYR A 14 -4.38 66.77 27.84
N ALA A 15 -3.65 67.88 27.89
CA ALA A 15 -2.85 68.39 26.77
C ALA A 15 -1.49 67.68 26.68
N ASN A 16 -0.71 67.70 27.77
CA ASN A 16 0.50 66.91 27.94
C ASN A 16 0.72 66.64 29.43
N GLN A 17 0.62 65.38 29.86
CA GLN A 17 0.80 65.02 31.26
C GLN A 17 1.47 63.65 31.39
N ALA A 18 2.46 63.55 32.27
CA ALA A 18 3.03 62.29 32.72
C ALA A 18 2.62 62.02 34.17
N ILE A 19 2.26 60.77 34.47
CA ILE A 19 1.77 60.33 35.78
C ILE A 19 2.47 59.03 36.14
N GLU A 20 3.04 58.96 37.35
CA GLU A 20 3.78 57.80 37.84
C GLU A 20 2.97 57.04 38.90
N PHE A 21 2.95 55.72 38.76
CA PHE A 21 2.25 54.82 39.67
C PHE A 21 3.28 54.07 40.53
N SER A 22 3.04 54.03 41.84
CA SER A 22 3.82 53.24 42.78
C SER A 22 3.18 51.88 43.02
N GLU A 23 3.93 50.97 43.64
CA GLU A 23 3.34 49.79 44.28
C GLU A 23 2.50 50.22 45.50
N GLY A 24 1.66 49.32 45.99
CA GLY A 24 0.69 49.60 47.05
C GLY A 24 -0.62 50.19 46.54
N SER A 25 -1.38 50.80 47.44
CA SER A 25 -2.67 51.42 47.15
C SER A 25 -2.52 52.90 46.77
N THR A 26 -3.00 53.28 45.59
CA THR A 26 -2.98 54.66 45.06
C THR A 26 -4.42 55.17 44.88
N LEU A 27 -4.71 56.34 45.45
CA LEU A 27 -5.96 57.07 45.22
C LEU A 27 -5.78 58.17 44.17
N LEU A 28 -6.62 58.18 43.16
CA LEU A 28 -6.79 59.27 42.21
C LEU A 28 -7.90 60.19 42.74
N ALA A 29 -7.51 61.30 43.38
CA ALA A 29 -8.42 62.25 44.02
C ALA A 29 -8.62 63.51 43.17
N GLY A 30 -9.81 64.10 43.20
CA GLY A 30 -10.13 65.35 42.49
C GLY A 30 -11.63 65.53 42.27
N ASP A 31 -12.04 66.71 41.84
CA ASP A 31 -13.46 67.04 41.65
C ASP A 31 -14.11 66.26 40.49
N ILE A 32 -15.44 66.27 40.41
CA ILE A 32 -16.17 65.68 39.29
C ILE A 32 -15.79 66.41 37.99
N GLY A 33 -15.44 65.64 36.95
CA GLY A 33 -15.08 66.19 35.64
C GLY A 33 -13.65 66.78 35.54
N CYS A 34 -12.79 66.55 36.54
CA CYS A 34 -11.38 66.95 36.50
C CYS A 34 -10.49 66.03 35.66
N GLY A 35 -10.99 64.89 35.18
CA GLY A 35 -10.26 63.99 34.27
C GLY A 35 -9.79 62.65 34.85
N LYS A 36 -10.25 62.25 36.05
CA LYS A 36 -9.88 60.97 36.71
C LYS A 36 -10.17 59.74 35.85
N SER A 37 -11.43 59.53 35.47
CA SER A 37 -11.81 58.39 34.61
C SER A 37 -11.22 58.49 33.20
N SER A 38 -10.84 59.69 32.74
CA SER A 38 -10.13 59.86 31.47
C SER A 38 -8.73 59.24 31.50
N LEU A 39 -8.07 59.20 32.67
CA LEU A 39 -6.80 58.52 32.88
C LEU A 39 -6.96 56.99 32.74
N LEU A 40 -8.00 56.43 33.37
CA LEU A 40 -8.27 54.99 33.32
C LEU A 40 -8.62 54.50 31.91
N LEU A 41 -9.43 55.28 31.20
CA LEU A 41 -9.76 55.02 29.78
C LEU A 41 -8.51 55.10 28.88
N ALA A 42 -7.55 55.96 29.21
CA ALA A 42 -6.29 56.03 28.48
C ALA A 42 -5.40 54.80 28.72
N ILE A 43 -5.40 54.25 29.94
CA ILE A 43 -4.73 52.97 30.24
C ILE A 43 -5.36 51.83 29.43
N GLU A 44 -6.69 51.74 29.40
CA GLU A 44 -7.41 50.75 28.58
C GLU A 44 -7.07 50.90 27.09
N PHE A 45 -7.06 52.15 26.59
CA PHE A 45 -6.67 52.44 25.21
C PHE A 45 -5.23 52.03 24.93
N ALA A 46 -4.27 52.32 25.81
CA ALA A 46 -2.87 51.95 25.63
C ALA A 46 -2.68 50.43 25.48
N LEU A 47 -3.40 49.64 26.28
CA LEU A 47 -3.32 48.18 26.25
C LEU A 47 -4.03 47.60 25.01
N PHE A 48 -5.29 47.95 24.77
CA PHE A 48 -6.13 47.23 23.80
C PHE A 48 -6.47 48.02 22.53
N GLY A 49 -6.26 49.34 22.53
CA GLY A 49 -6.64 50.22 21.44
C GLY A 49 -8.11 50.62 21.46
N THR A 50 -8.58 51.19 20.36
CA THR A 50 -9.97 51.62 20.22
C THR A 50 -10.91 50.42 20.05
N SER A 51 -12.03 50.42 20.76
CA SER A 51 -13.12 49.43 20.64
C SER A 51 -14.45 50.14 20.40
N ARG A 52 -15.33 49.59 19.55
CA ARG A 52 -16.70 50.13 19.38
C ARG A 52 -17.72 49.09 19.88
N PRO A 53 -18.75 49.51 20.64
CA PRO A 53 -19.12 50.90 20.97
C PRO A 53 -18.42 51.47 22.22
N ASP A 54 -17.66 50.67 22.97
CA ASP A 54 -17.28 51.00 24.36
C ASP A 54 -16.17 52.06 24.51
N LEU A 55 -15.20 52.13 23.60
CA LEU A 55 -14.10 53.09 23.63
C LEU A 55 -13.74 53.63 22.22
N PRO A 56 -14.64 54.41 21.59
CA PRO A 56 -14.42 54.93 20.25
C PRO A 56 -13.30 55.98 20.23
N ALA A 57 -12.53 56.01 19.14
CA ALA A 57 -11.41 56.94 18.96
C ALA A 57 -11.82 58.41 19.14
N GLU A 58 -13.06 58.73 18.74
CA GLU A 58 -13.66 60.05 18.84
C GLU A 58 -13.89 60.51 20.29
N ALA A 59 -14.05 59.58 21.24
CA ALA A 59 -14.24 59.90 22.65
C ALA A 59 -12.93 60.15 23.39
N LEU A 60 -11.79 59.76 22.80
CA LEU A 60 -10.46 59.85 23.39
C LEU A 60 -9.68 61.09 22.96
N LEU A 61 -9.68 61.45 21.67
CA LEU A 61 -8.91 62.59 21.18
C LEU A 61 -9.46 63.92 21.74
N ARG A 62 -8.57 64.78 22.24
CA ARG A 62 -8.93 66.12 22.73
C ARG A 62 -9.64 66.95 21.65
N LYS A 63 -10.72 67.65 22.01
CA LYS A 63 -11.48 68.49 21.08
C LYS A 63 -10.59 69.62 20.54
N GLY A 64 -10.60 69.83 19.23
CA GLY A 64 -9.77 70.83 18.55
C GLY A 64 -8.45 70.29 18.01
N GLU A 65 -7.97 69.15 18.53
CA GLU A 65 -6.68 68.58 18.16
C GLU A 65 -6.76 67.66 16.93
N THR A 66 -5.63 67.54 16.23
CA THR A 66 -5.51 66.68 15.02
C THR A 66 -4.76 65.38 15.28
N GLN A 67 -3.98 65.32 16.36
CA GLN A 67 -3.19 64.15 16.75
C GLN A 67 -3.17 64.02 18.27
N GLY A 68 -3.09 62.78 18.75
CA GLY A 68 -2.91 62.47 20.17
C GLY A 68 -2.20 61.14 20.34
N SER A 69 -1.59 60.93 21.51
CA SER A 69 -0.92 59.67 21.83
C SER A 69 -1.02 59.33 23.31
N VAL A 70 -1.00 58.03 23.59
CA VAL A 70 -0.85 57.49 24.94
C VAL A 70 0.35 56.57 24.95
N GLU A 71 1.23 56.76 25.91
CA GLU A 71 2.40 55.92 26.16
C GLU A 71 2.30 55.35 27.58
N LEU A 72 2.28 54.02 27.71
CA LEU A 72 2.13 53.32 28.98
C LEU A 72 3.35 52.43 29.22
N CYS A 73 4.05 52.69 30.31
CA CYS A 73 5.09 51.84 30.86
C CYS A 73 4.52 51.00 32.02
N PHE A 74 4.69 49.69 31.92
CA PHE A 74 4.30 48.73 32.95
C PHE A 74 5.30 47.58 33.02
N SER A 75 5.32 46.90 34.16
CA SER A 75 6.15 45.73 34.40
C SER A 75 5.31 44.46 34.45
N LEU A 76 5.85 43.37 33.91
CA LEU A 76 5.21 42.08 33.83
C LEU A 76 6.23 40.99 34.16
N ALA A 77 6.11 40.32 35.32
CA ALA A 77 7.09 39.36 35.80
C ALA A 77 8.53 39.90 35.71
N ASP A 78 8.73 41.12 36.23
CA ASP A 78 9.99 41.88 36.26
C ASP A 78 10.56 42.28 34.89
N GLN A 79 9.80 42.11 33.80
CA GLN A 79 10.13 42.68 32.48
C GLN A 79 9.45 44.03 32.29
N GLU A 80 10.21 45.05 31.91
CA GLU A 80 9.68 46.37 31.58
C GLU A 80 9.17 46.42 30.13
N ILE A 81 7.93 46.86 29.98
CA ILE A 81 7.23 46.98 28.70
C ILE A 81 6.73 48.40 28.55
N ASN A 82 7.08 49.04 27.43
CA ASN A 82 6.56 50.36 27.07
C ASN A 82 5.76 50.27 25.77
N ILE A 83 4.48 50.62 25.82
CA ILE A 83 3.59 50.64 24.66
C ILE A 83 3.12 52.06 24.35
N LYS A 84 3.27 52.47 23.09
CA LYS A 84 2.76 53.74 22.58
C LYS A 84 1.74 53.54 21.48
N ARG A 85 0.56 54.13 21.65
CA ARG A 85 -0.50 54.18 20.65
C ARG A 85 -0.80 55.61 20.23
N ASN A 86 -1.09 55.77 18.94
CA ASN A 86 -1.28 57.06 18.31
C ASN A 86 -2.69 57.17 17.70
N LEU A 87 -3.31 58.34 17.85
CA LEU A 87 -4.56 58.73 17.23
C LEU A 87 -4.30 59.86 16.24
N LYS A 88 -4.94 59.78 15.07
CA LYS A 88 -4.87 60.82 14.05
C LYS A 88 -6.28 61.13 13.54
N LYS A 89 -6.61 62.42 13.50
CA LYS A 89 -7.81 62.93 12.85
C LYS A 89 -7.55 63.04 11.34
N ASP A 90 -8.35 62.33 10.57
CA ASP A 90 -8.43 62.47 9.12
C ASP A 90 -9.66 63.33 8.75
N LYS A 91 -9.91 63.59 7.46
CA LYS A 91 -10.97 64.53 7.00
C LYS A 91 -12.36 64.24 7.59
N ASN A 92 -12.73 62.97 7.78
CA ASN A 92 -14.07 62.56 8.20
C ASN A 92 -14.12 61.71 9.48
N ALA A 93 -13.00 61.25 10.04
CA ALA A 93 -12.99 60.36 11.21
C ALA A 93 -11.66 60.41 11.97
N ILE A 94 -11.70 60.03 13.24
CA ILE A 94 -10.50 59.83 14.07
C ILE A 94 -10.15 58.35 14.01
N LYS A 95 -8.90 58.02 13.69
CA LYS A 95 -8.43 56.63 13.58
C LYS A 95 -7.21 56.40 14.45
N GLN A 96 -7.07 55.16 14.93
CA GLN A 96 -5.82 54.70 15.49
C GLN A 96 -4.83 54.39 14.35
N VAL A 97 -3.62 54.93 14.44
CA VAL A 97 -2.52 54.67 13.48
C VAL A 97 -1.45 53.76 14.11
N SER A 98 -0.40 53.44 13.37
CA SER A 98 0.70 52.61 13.87
C SER A 98 1.31 53.22 15.14
N GLY A 99 1.70 52.31 16.04
CA GLY A 99 2.36 52.62 17.29
C GLY A 99 3.62 51.79 17.44
N HIS A 100 4.15 51.71 18.64
CA HIS A 100 5.29 50.84 18.92
C HIS A 100 5.19 50.23 20.30
N ILE A 101 5.84 49.08 20.45
CA ILE A 101 6.06 48.42 21.74
C ILE A 101 7.55 48.20 21.92
N VAL A 102 8.04 48.46 23.13
CA VAL A 102 9.42 48.23 23.55
C VAL A 102 9.39 47.16 24.63
N ILE A 103 10.09 46.05 24.39
CA ILE A 103 10.23 44.95 25.36
C ILE A 103 11.71 44.69 25.51
N ASN A 104 12.24 44.77 26.73
CA ASN A 104 13.67 44.57 27.02
C ASN A 104 14.60 45.42 26.12
N GLY A 105 14.21 46.67 25.83
CA GLY A 105 14.97 47.60 24.99
C GLY A 105 14.81 47.40 23.47
N ILE A 106 14.13 46.36 23.01
CA ILE A 106 13.87 46.14 21.58
C ILE A 106 12.58 46.84 21.18
N LYS A 107 12.68 47.84 20.30
CA LYS A 107 11.52 48.57 19.75
C LYS A 107 10.98 47.89 18.50
N LYS A 108 9.68 47.56 18.49
CA LYS A 108 8.93 47.07 17.32
C LYS A 108 7.85 48.07 16.93
N GLU A 109 7.81 48.49 15.66
CA GLU A 109 6.70 49.26 15.11
C GLU A 109 5.63 48.31 14.57
N LEU A 110 4.39 48.50 15.01
CA LEU A 110 3.29 47.56 14.78
C LEU A 110 2.01 48.33 14.45
N THR A 111 1.13 47.68 13.69
CA THR A 111 -0.25 48.14 13.45
C THR A 111 -1.10 48.03 14.72
N ALA A 112 -2.28 48.65 14.73
CA ALA A 112 -3.20 48.61 15.87
C ALA A 112 -3.62 47.17 16.26
N VAL A 113 -3.80 46.30 15.26
CA VAL A 113 -4.20 44.89 15.44
C VAL A 113 -3.03 44.08 16.00
N GLU A 114 -1.84 44.24 15.44
CA GLU A 114 -0.63 43.56 15.91
C GLU A 114 -0.25 43.98 17.34
N LEU A 115 -0.38 45.27 17.68
CA LEU A 115 -0.18 45.74 19.07
C LEU A 115 -1.18 45.10 20.04
N LYS A 116 -2.46 44.97 19.65
CA LYS A 116 -3.47 44.30 20.48
C LYS A 116 -3.14 42.82 20.66
N ALA A 117 -2.72 42.14 19.59
CA ALA A 117 -2.32 40.73 19.64
C ALA A 117 -1.10 40.51 20.55
N GLU A 118 -0.06 41.34 20.42
CA GLU A 118 1.15 41.27 21.26
C GLU A 118 0.79 41.48 22.74
N ILE A 119 -0.07 42.45 23.07
CA ILE A 119 -0.53 42.69 24.44
C ILE A 119 -1.36 41.51 24.97
N ILE A 120 -2.32 40.99 24.21
CA ILE A 120 -3.13 39.83 24.63
C ILE A 120 -2.23 38.63 24.95
N HIS A 121 -1.24 38.36 24.08
CA HIS A 121 -0.26 37.31 24.28
C HIS A 121 0.60 37.56 25.54
N LEU A 122 1.12 38.79 25.71
CA LEU A 122 1.92 39.17 26.88
C LEU A 122 1.15 38.99 28.19
N LEU A 123 -0.09 39.46 28.25
CA LEU A 123 -0.94 39.35 29.45
C LEU A 123 -1.40 37.90 29.73
N GLY A 124 -1.21 36.99 28.77
CA GLY A 124 -1.60 35.58 28.90
C GLY A 124 -3.10 35.35 28.69
N TYR A 125 -3.79 36.29 28.02
CA TYR A 125 -5.20 36.17 27.69
C TYR A 125 -5.40 35.24 26.48
N PRO A 126 -6.54 34.51 26.37
CA PRO A 126 -6.79 33.64 25.23
C PRO A 126 -6.86 34.42 23.90
N GLU A 127 -6.31 33.84 22.83
CA GLU A 127 -6.20 34.49 21.51
C GLU A 127 -7.56 34.79 20.87
N GLU A 128 -8.60 34.05 21.25
CA GLU A 128 -9.99 34.27 20.83
C GLU A 128 -10.53 35.67 21.22
N PHE A 129 -9.87 36.37 22.14
CA PHE A 129 -10.19 37.76 22.53
C PHE A 129 -9.56 38.82 21.61
N ILE A 130 -8.75 38.42 20.62
CA ILE A 130 -8.20 39.35 19.61
C ILE A 130 -9.32 39.89 18.72
N GLU A 131 -10.24 39.03 18.28
CA GLU A 131 -11.29 39.35 17.30
C GLU A 131 -12.53 40.02 17.91
N LYS A 132 -12.79 39.80 19.21
CA LYS A 132 -13.96 40.36 19.89
C LYS A 132 -13.69 41.81 20.34
N ASN A 133 -14.66 42.69 20.09
CA ASN A 133 -14.56 44.12 20.41
C ASN A 133 -14.58 44.44 21.91
N LYS A 134 -14.78 43.45 22.78
CA LYS A 134 -14.96 43.65 24.22
C LYS A 134 -13.79 43.05 25.00
N ASN A 135 -13.11 43.88 25.77
CA ASN A 135 -11.97 43.50 26.62
C ASN A 135 -12.46 42.87 27.93
N TYR A 136 -13.38 41.89 27.85
CA TYR A 136 -14.10 41.35 28.99
C TYR A 136 -13.16 40.88 30.10
N ILE A 137 -12.11 40.11 29.79
CA ILE A 137 -11.19 39.63 30.83
C ILE A 137 -10.55 40.81 31.58
N PHE A 138 -10.02 41.81 30.88
CA PHE A 138 -9.42 42.99 31.54
C PHE A 138 -10.46 43.76 32.35
N ARG A 139 -11.65 43.96 31.78
CA ARG A 139 -12.78 44.61 32.44
C ARG A 139 -13.43 43.79 33.53
N PHE A 140 -13.06 42.52 33.72
CA PHE A 140 -13.53 41.64 34.81
C PHE A 140 -12.46 41.34 35.85
N THR A 141 -11.18 41.38 35.46
CA THR A 141 -10.06 41.05 36.35
C THR A 141 -9.34 42.29 36.86
N VAL A 142 -9.17 43.33 36.04
CA VAL A 142 -8.28 44.45 36.38
C VAL A 142 -9.02 45.75 36.54
N TYR A 143 -9.78 46.20 35.54
CA TYR A 143 -10.42 47.51 35.53
C TYR A 143 -11.93 47.38 35.60
N THR A 144 -12.59 48.20 36.41
CA THR A 144 -14.04 48.33 36.38
C THR A 144 -14.41 49.78 36.11
N PRO A 145 -14.98 50.08 34.93
CA PRO A 145 -15.50 51.42 34.66
C PRO A 145 -16.61 51.80 35.64
N GLN A 146 -16.80 53.11 35.82
CA GLN A 146 -17.91 53.68 36.58
C GLN A 146 -19.26 53.14 36.06
N GLU A 147 -20.20 52.85 36.96
CA GLU A 147 -21.53 52.25 36.70
C GLU A 147 -21.53 50.81 36.11
N GLU A 148 -20.45 50.33 35.49
CA GLU A 148 -20.33 48.97 34.95
C GLU A 148 -20.21 47.88 36.05
N MET A 149 -19.98 48.26 37.32
CA MET A 149 -19.98 47.35 38.49
C MET A 149 -21.30 46.57 38.63
N LYS A 150 -22.42 47.16 38.19
CA LYS A 150 -23.76 46.56 38.27
C LYS A 150 -24.11 45.74 37.01
N PHE A 151 -23.36 45.92 35.92
CA PHE A 151 -23.71 45.39 34.60
C PHE A 151 -23.77 43.85 34.57
N ILE A 152 -22.77 43.16 35.11
CA ILE A 152 -22.75 41.69 35.15
C ILE A 152 -23.89 41.09 35.99
N LEU A 153 -24.42 41.86 36.95
CA LEU A 153 -25.54 41.45 37.80
C LEU A 153 -26.90 41.68 37.12
N HIS A 154 -26.94 42.58 36.14
CA HIS A 154 -28.14 42.88 35.35
C HIS A 154 -28.23 42.11 34.02
N GLU A 155 -27.16 41.45 33.58
CA GLU A 155 -27.17 40.56 32.41
C GLU A 155 -28.09 39.34 32.62
N GLU A 156 -28.60 38.77 31.53
CA GLU A 156 -29.37 37.53 31.59
C GLU A 156 -28.49 36.35 32.06
N PRO A 157 -29.05 35.39 32.84
CA PRO A 157 -28.30 34.25 33.36
C PRO A 157 -27.53 33.45 32.30
N GLU A 158 -28.10 33.30 31.10
CA GLU A 158 -27.45 32.58 29.98
C GLU A 158 -26.18 33.28 29.49
N ILE A 159 -26.25 34.61 29.33
CA ILE A 159 -25.11 35.44 28.91
C ILE A 159 -24.02 35.40 29.97
N ARG A 160 -24.39 35.51 31.25
CA ARG A 160 -23.45 35.43 32.39
C ARG A 160 -22.70 34.10 32.40
N LEU A 161 -23.42 32.98 32.25
CA LEU A 161 -22.82 31.65 32.19
C LEU A 161 -21.86 31.51 30.99
N GLU A 162 -22.22 32.05 29.83
CA GLU A 162 -21.35 32.05 28.66
C GLU A 162 -20.07 32.86 28.89
N VAL A 163 -20.17 34.03 29.51
CA VAL A 163 -19.03 34.87 29.90
C VAL A 163 -18.13 34.14 30.90
N ILE A 164 -18.69 33.50 31.92
CA ILE A 164 -17.94 32.70 32.90
C ILE A 164 -17.23 31.52 32.23
N ARG A 165 -17.91 30.76 31.36
CA ARG A 165 -17.30 29.66 30.59
C ARG A 165 -16.12 30.13 29.75
N LYS A 166 -16.23 31.31 29.13
CA LYS A 166 -15.15 31.93 28.35
C LYS A 166 -13.98 32.34 29.22
N ILE A 167 -14.24 33.01 30.34
CA ILE A 167 -13.21 33.44 31.30
C ILE A 167 -12.40 32.23 31.78
N PHE A 168 -13.06 31.16 32.22
CA PHE A 168 -12.40 29.96 32.74
C PHE A 168 -11.94 28.97 31.65
N ASN A 169 -12.04 29.34 30.37
CA ASN A 169 -11.63 28.52 29.23
C ASN A 169 -12.26 27.10 29.23
N LEU A 170 -13.57 27.06 29.50
CA LEU A 170 -14.38 25.85 29.51
C LEU A 170 -15.13 25.62 28.20
N GLU A 171 -15.20 26.65 27.34
CA GLU A 171 -15.75 26.58 25.98
C GLU A 171 -15.09 25.47 25.15
N LYS A 172 -13.80 25.17 25.39
CA LYS A 172 -13.08 24.06 24.74
C LYS A 172 -13.78 22.71 24.86
N TYR A 173 -14.47 22.43 25.98
CA TYR A 173 -15.19 21.17 26.17
C TYR A 173 -16.45 21.12 25.29
N CYS A 174 -17.13 22.25 25.12
CA CYS A 174 -18.24 22.38 24.19
C CYS A 174 -17.78 22.22 22.75
N LEU A 175 -16.73 22.93 22.36
CA LEU A 175 -16.16 22.88 21.00
C LEU A 175 -15.70 21.47 20.61
N VAL A 176 -15.09 20.71 21.53
CA VAL A 176 -14.70 19.31 21.28
C VAL A 176 -15.94 18.45 20.97
N ARG A 177 -17.05 18.64 21.71
CA ARG A 177 -18.30 17.92 21.48
C ARG A 177 -19.02 18.34 20.21
N GLU A 178 -18.87 19.57 19.76
CA GLU A 178 -19.43 20.03 18.48
C GLU A 178 -18.61 19.50 17.30
N ASN A 179 -17.28 19.61 17.39
CA ASN A 179 -16.36 19.19 16.34
C ASN A 179 -16.36 17.68 16.07
N ILE A 180 -16.68 16.87 17.09
CA ILE A 180 -16.77 15.41 16.94
C ILE A 180 -18.07 14.95 16.25
N GLN A 181 -19.15 15.76 16.25
CA GLN A 181 -20.43 15.37 15.62
C GLN A 181 -20.31 15.13 14.11
N PRO A 182 -19.66 16.02 13.32
CA PRO A 182 -19.37 15.75 11.91
C PRO A 182 -18.55 14.47 11.70
N VAL A 183 -17.59 14.20 12.58
CA VAL A 183 -16.75 12.99 12.52
C VAL A 183 -17.59 11.74 12.73
N LEU A 184 -18.40 11.69 13.80
CA LEU A 184 -19.32 10.58 14.07
C LEU A 184 -20.31 10.35 12.93
N LYS A 185 -20.83 11.42 12.32
CA LYS A 185 -21.71 11.32 11.15
C LYS A 185 -20.99 10.65 9.98
N SER A 186 -19.75 11.04 9.69
CA SER A 186 -18.96 10.43 8.62
C SER A 186 -18.64 8.96 8.89
N MET A 187 -18.26 8.61 10.12
CA MET A 187 -18.02 7.23 10.55
C MET A 187 -19.27 6.37 10.40
N ARG A 188 -20.44 6.89 10.80
CA ARG A 188 -21.74 6.18 10.66
C ARG A 188 -22.06 5.87 9.19
N VAL A 189 -21.78 6.80 8.28
CA VAL A 189 -21.93 6.57 6.83
C VAL A 189 -20.97 5.50 6.34
N SER A 190 -19.69 5.56 6.74
CA SER A 190 -18.69 4.54 6.39
C SER A 190 -19.05 3.15 6.93
N LEU A 191 -19.60 3.07 8.15
CA LEU A 191 -20.10 1.83 8.75
C LEU A 191 -21.29 1.25 7.97
N ALA A 192 -22.21 2.10 7.50
CA ALA A 192 -23.31 1.67 6.65
C ALA A 192 -22.82 1.13 5.28
N ILE A 193 -21.89 1.84 4.63
CA ILE A 193 -21.31 1.42 3.34
C ILE A 193 -20.59 0.08 3.47
N SER A 194 -19.76 -0.07 4.52
CA SER A 194 -19.04 -1.33 4.77
C SER A 194 -20.00 -2.47 5.09
N LYS A 195 -21.09 -2.22 5.83
CA LYS A 195 -22.14 -3.22 6.07
C LYS A 195 -22.76 -3.71 4.76
N THR A 196 -23.14 -2.81 3.85
CA THR A 196 -23.69 -3.20 2.54
C THR A 196 -22.69 -4.00 1.71
N LYS A 197 -21.40 -3.63 1.74
CA LYS A 197 -20.35 -4.42 1.06
C LYS A 197 -20.20 -5.84 1.59
N LEU A 198 -20.55 -6.08 2.85
CA LEU A 198 -20.43 -7.39 3.50
C LEU A 198 -21.67 -8.28 3.34
N GLU A 199 -22.79 -7.76 2.83
CA GLU A 199 -24.00 -8.56 2.56
C GLU A 199 -23.73 -9.84 1.72
N PRO A 200 -22.91 -9.81 0.65
CA PRO A 200 -22.65 -11.00 -0.17
C PRO A 200 -21.78 -12.07 0.50
N MET A 201 -21.27 -11.81 1.72
CA MET A 201 -20.27 -12.67 2.35
C MET A 201 -20.82 -14.06 2.68
N GLU A 202 -22.04 -14.15 3.19
CA GLU A 202 -22.67 -15.43 3.51
C GLU A 202 -23.03 -16.22 2.24
N ASP A 203 -23.55 -15.55 1.21
CA ASP A 203 -23.83 -16.17 -0.09
C ASP A 203 -22.56 -16.75 -0.72
N LYS A 204 -21.43 -16.05 -0.62
CA LYS A 204 -20.13 -16.54 -1.11
C LYS A 204 -19.62 -17.74 -0.33
N LYS A 205 -19.75 -17.74 1.00
CA LYS A 205 -19.39 -18.92 1.82
C LYS A 205 -20.21 -20.14 1.40
N ALA A 206 -21.52 -19.97 1.20
CA ALA A 206 -22.40 -21.04 0.74
C ALA A 206 -22.03 -21.53 -0.68
N ALA A 207 -21.72 -20.61 -1.60
CA ALA A 207 -21.29 -20.96 -2.95
C ALA A 207 -19.98 -21.77 -2.97
N ILE A 208 -18.99 -21.41 -2.15
CA ILE A 208 -17.75 -22.17 -2.01
C ILE A 208 -18.03 -23.58 -1.49
N GLN A 209 -18.89 -23.73 -0.48
CA GLN A 209 -19.27 -25.06 0.03
C GLN A 209 -19.95 -25.92 -1.04
N GLN A 210 -20.83 -25.34 -1.86
CA GLN A 210 -21.45 -26.06 -2.98
C GLN A 210 -20.44 -26.48 -4.05
N LEU A 211 -19.48 -25.61 -4.38
CA LEU A 211 -18.39 -25.94 -5.30
C LEU A 211 -17.52 -27.08 -4.74
N GLU A 212 -17.18 -27.07 -3.46
CA GLU A 212 -16.43 -28.15 -2.83
C GLU A 212 -17.17 -29.48 -2.86
N GLN A 213 -18.48 -29.46 -2.64
CA GLN A 213 -19.31 -30.67 -2.69
C GLN A 213 -19.38 -31.25 -4.11
N THR A 214 -19.64 -30.41 -5.11
CA THR A 214 -19.67 -30.84 -6.52
C THR A 214 -18.31 -31.35 -7.01
N MET A 215 -17.21 -30.73 -6.58
CA MET A 215 -15.86 -31.22 -6.85
C MET A 215 -15.62 -32.61 -6.25
N LYS A 216 -16.03 -32.85 -4.99
CA LYS A 216 -15.93 -34.19 -4.37
C LYS A 216 -16.69 -35.26 -5.15
N GLU A 217 -17.92 -34.96 -5.57
CA GLU A 217 -18.73 -35.88 -6.39
C GLU A 217 -18.07 -36.20 -7.75
N LEU A 218 -17.48 -35.20 -8.41
CA LEU A 218 -16.72 -35.41 -9.65
C LEU A 218 -15.47 -36.24 -9.42
N GLN A 219 -14.77 -36.02 -8.31
CA GLN A 219 -13.57 -36.76 -7.95
C GLN A 219 -13.87 -38.24 -7.71
N GLU A 220 -15.01 -38.57 -7.10
CA GLU A 220 -15.51 -39.94 -6.99
C GLU A 220 -15.88 -40.56 -8.34
N LYS A 221 -16.47 -39.78 -9.26
CA LYS A 221 -16.75 -40.28 -10.63
C LYS A 221 -15.47 -40.58 -11.39
N ILE A 222 -14.45 -39.73 -11.26
CA ILE A 222 -13.14 -39.93 -11.88
C ILE A 222 -12.46 -41.19 -11.33
N SER A 223 -12.48 -41.41 -10.02
CA SER A 223 -11.87 -42.60 -9.41
C SER A 223 -12.55 -43.89 -9.85
N LYS A 224 -13.88 -43.90 -9.99
CA LYS A 224 -14.65 -45.05 -10.51
C LYS A 224 -14.34 -45.40 -11.96
N LEU A 225 -13.98 -44.43 -12.80
CA LEU A 225 -13.63 -44.66 -14.21
C LEU A 225 -12.16 -45.03 -14.43
N LEU A 226 -11.28 -44.69 -13.48
CA LEU A 226 -9.84 -45.00 -13.52
C LEU A 226 -9.56 -46.51 -13.43
N GLN A 227 -10.30 -47.24 -12.58
CA GLN A 227 -10.12 -48.69 -12.41
C GLN A 227 -10.40 -49.49 -13.72
N PRO A 228 -11.56 -49.36 -14.36
CA PRO A 228 -11.82 -50.04 -15.64
C PRO A 228 -10.82 -49.66 -16.73
N MET A 229 -10.36 -48.41 -16.76
CA MET A 229 -9.38 -47.95 -17.74
C MET A 229 -8.02 -48.65 -17.56
N GLN A 230 -7.56 -48.84 -16.32
CA GLN A 230 -6.32 -49.57 -16.04
C GLN A 230 -6.43 -51.05 -16.46
N GLU A 231 -7.55 -51.70 -16.14
CA GLU A 231 -7.80 -53.09 -16.55
C GLU A 231 -7.79 -53.25 -18.07
N ILE A 232 -8.43 -52.33 -18.81
CA ILE A 232 -8.44 -52.35 -20.28
C ILE A 232 -7.03 -52.12 -20.85
N GLN A 233 -6.23 -51.23 -20.26
CA GLN A 233 -4.85 -50.98 -20.69
C GLN A 233 -3.95 -52.21 -20.49
N GLU A 234 -4.10 -52.93 -19.37
CA GLU A 234 -3.40 -54.20 -19.13
C GLU A 234 -3.81 -55.27 -20.15
N GLN A 235 -5.12 -55.39 -20.43
CA GLN A 235 -5.62 -56.32 -21.45
C GLN A 235 -5.09 -55.98 -22.85
N LEU A 236 -5.04 -54.70 -23.23
CA LEU A 236 -4.47 -54.26 -24.49
C LEU A 236 -2.98 -54.62 -24.61
N ALA A 237 -2.20 -54.46 -23.54
CA ALA A 237 -0.78 -54.82 -23.52
C ALA A 237 -0.58 -56.33 -23.74
N LEU A 238 -1.35 -57.17 -23.04
CA LEU A 238 -1.32 -58.63 -23.20
C LEU A 238 -1.72 -59.05 -24.62
N LYS A 239 -2.79 -58.46 -25.15
CA LYS A 239 -3.29 -58.77 -26.50
C LYS A 239 -2.32 -58.33 -27.59
N LYS A 240 -1.67 -57.16 -27.43
CA LYS A 240 -0.62 -56.68 -28.34
C LYS A 240 0.57 -57.65 -28.40
N ASN A 241 1.09 -58.05 -27.24
CA ASN A 241 2.21 -59.00 -27.16
C ASN A 241 1.87 -60.34 -27.82
N ASN A 242 0.65 -60.84 -27.61
CA ASN A 242 0.18 -62.07 -28.26
C ASN A 242 0.06 -61.91 -29.78
N LEU A 243 -0.44 -60.76 -30.25
CA LEU A 243 -0.56 -60.48 -31.68
C LEU A 243 0.82 -60.43 -32.36
N GLU A 244 1.78 -59.73 -31.76
CA GLU A 244 3.17 -59.67 -32.25
C GLU A 244 3.81 -61.06 -32.34
N ARG A 245 3.61 -61.90 -31.31
CA ARG A 245 4.09 -63.28 -31.30
C ARG A 245 3.49 -64.12 -32.45
N LEU A 246 2.17 -64.03 -32.65
CA LEU A 246 1.48 -64.75 -33.73
C LEU A 246 1.94 -64.27 -35.12
N GLU A 247 2.13 -62.96 -35.30
CA GLU A 247 2.64 -62.40 -36.56
C GLU A 247 4.06 -62.86 -36.88
N ILE A 248 4.95 -62.95 -35.88
CA ILE A 248 6.32 -63.46 -36.08
C ILE A 248 6.28 -64.92 -36.56
N LEU A 249 5.49 -65.77 -35.90
CA LEU A 249 5.35 -67.18 -36.28
C LEU A 249 4.77 -67.35 -37.69
N GLN A 250 3.80 -66.52 -38.08
CA GLN A 250 3.24 -66.53 -39.42
C GLN A 250 4.25 -66.06 -40.48
N ARG A 251 5.07 -65.03 -40.18
CA ARG A 251 6.16 -64.58 -41.09
C ARG A 251 7.23 -65.66 -41.27
N GLU A 252 7.60 -66.37 -40.21
CA GLU A 252 8.51 -67.51 -40.32
C GLU A 252 7.94 -68.58 -41.24
N ARG A 253 6.68 -68.98 -41.04
CA ARG A 253 6.00 -69.96 -41.89
C ARG A 253 5.97 -69.53 -43.36
N GLN A 254 5.70 -68.26 -43.65
CA GLN A 254 5.75 -67.73 -45.02
C GLN A 254 7.15 -67.82 -45.65
N LYS A 255 8.22 -67.56 -44.88
CA LYS A 255 9.60 -67.73 -45.38
C LYS A 255 9.88 -69.18 -45.79
N TRP A 256 9.45 -70.14 -44.96
CA TRP A 256 9.61 -71.57 -45.27
C TRP A 256 8.80 -72.02 -46.48
N LEU A 257 7.57 -71.51 -46.66
CA LEU A 257 6.75 -71.76 -47.85
C LEU A 257 7.43 -71.23 -49.13
N LEU A 258 8.05 -70.05 -49.05
CA LEU A 258 8.76 -69.46 -50.18
C LEU A 258 10.01 -70.28 -50.54
N GLU A 259 10.75 -70.76 -49.54
CA GLU A 259 11.92 -71.62 -49.75
C GLU A 259 11.53 -73.00 -50.31
N GLN A 260 10.40 -73.57 -49.86
CA GLN A 260 9.83 -74.79 -50.43
C GLN A 260 9.52 -74.62 -51.91
N ALA A 261 8.81 -73.55 -52.28
CA ALA A 261 8.44 -73.25 -53.66
C ALA A 261 9.68 -73.01 -54.55
N ARG A 262 10.71 -72.34 -54.00
CA ARG A 262 11.98 -72.13 -54.69
C ARG A 262 12.70 -73.44 -54.99
N LEU A 263 12.82 -74.32 -53.99
CA LEU A 263 13.49 -75.62 -54.13
C LEU A 263 12.71 -76.55 -55.07
N SER A 264 11.38 -76.56 -55.01
CA SER A 264 10.56 -77.39 -55.92
C SER A 264 10.68 -76.93 -57.37
N ALA A 265 10.67 -75.62 -57.62
CA ALA A 265 10.85 -75.08 -58.98
C ALA A 265 12.26 -75.36 -59.52
N LEU A 266 13.29 -75.25 -58.68
CA LEU A 266 14.66 -75.57 -59.05
C LEU A 266 14.82 -77.04 -59.44
N ILE A 267 14.25 -77.96 -58.64
CA ILE A 267 14.25 -79.40 -58.96
C ILE A 267 13.57 -79.61 -60.32
N GLU A 268 12.36 -79.08 -60.52
CA GLU A 268 11.60 -79.28 -61.77
C GLU A 268 12.35 -78.78 -63.02
N GLU A 269 12.99 -77.61 -62.95
CA GLU A 269 13.81 -77.06 -64.04
C GLU A 269 14.99 -77.97 -64.37
N LYS A 270 15.73 -78.42 -63.35
CA LYS A 270 16.93 -79.25 -63.53
C LYS A 270 16.59 -80.66 -64.01
N THR A 271 15.48 -81.24 -63.56
CA THR A 271 15.02 -82.55 -64.06
C THR A 271 14.64 -82.48 -65.55
N LYS A 272 14.00 -81.40 -66.01
CA LYS A 272 13.71 -81.18 -67.44
C LYS A 272 14.99 -81.03 -68.28
N PHE A 273 16.01 -80.38 -67.72
CA PHE A 273 17.31 -80.22 -68.39
C PHE A 273 18.05 -81.56 -68.52
N LEU A 274 17.93 -82.43 -67.51
CA LEU A 274 18.53 -83.76 -67.47
C LEU A 274 18.02 -84.67 -68.61
N VAL A 275 16.71 -84.66 -68.86
CA VAL A 275 16.06 -85.44 -69.92
C VAL A 275 16.59 -85.05 -71.32
N ARG A 276 16.79 -83.76 -71.57
CA ARG A 276 17.32 -83.27 -72.86
C ARG A 276 18.79 -83.67 -73.09
N LEU A 277 19.60 -83.65 -72.04
CA LEU A 277 21.01 -84.06 -72.12
C LEU A 277 21.16 -85.57 -72.34
N THR A 278 20.27 -86.39 -71.77
CA THR A 278 20.27 -87.85 -72.01
C THR A 278 19.94 -88.23 -73.44
N GLU A 279 19.05 -87.50 -74.12
CA GLU A 279 18.71 -87.73 -75.53
C GLU A 279 19.91 -87.40 -76.46
N ASN A 280 20.66 -86.34 -76.15
CA ASN A 280 21.88 -85.99 -76.89
C ASN A 280 22.98 -87.05 -76.74
N ARG A 281 23.17 -87.60 -75.53
CA ARG A 281 24.13 -88.69 -75.25
C ARG A 281 23.87 -89.92 -76.14
N ASP A 282 22.61 -90.32 -76.28
CA ASP A 282 22.24 -91.56 -76.99
C ASP A 282 22.43 -91.46 -78.51
N SER A 283 22.43 -90.24 -79.07
CA SER A 283 22.77 -90.01 -80.48
C SER A 283 24.27 -90.10 -80.76
N LEU A 284 25.13 -89.63 -79.83
CA LEU A 284 26.58 -89.70 -79.94
C LEU A 284 27.14 -91.11 -79.70
N ALA A 285 26.41 -91.95 -78.95
CA ALA A 285 26.83 -93.30 -78.61
C ALA A 285 26.92 -94.25 -79.82
N ARG A 286 26.18 -94.01 -80.91
CA ARG A 286 26.21 -94.84 -82.14
C ARG A 286 27.43 -94.62 -83.02
N GLN A 287 28.21 -93.55 -82.81
CA GLN A 287 29.35 -93.20 -83.66
C GLN A 287 30.71 -93.66 -83.10
N LEU A 288 30.73 -94.27 -81.91
CA LEU A 288 31.95 -94.55 -81.14
C LEU A 288 32.14 -96.05 -80.84
N GLU A 289 31.73 -96.92 -81.75
CA GLU A 289 31.81 -98.39 -81.63
C GLU A 289 32.97 -99.02 -82.42
N GLU A 290 33.85 -98.23 -83.07
CA GLU A 290 34.78 -98.75 -84.10
C GLU A 290 36.28 -98.84 -83.77
N LEU A 291 36.83 -98.29 -82.69
CA LEU A 291 38.28 -98.42 -82.42
C LEU A 291 38.60 -98.50 -80.93
N GLY A 292 39.41 -99.51 -80.57
CA GLY A 292 39.68 -99.92 -79.20
C GLY A 292 41.04 -99.48 -78.62
N ALA A 293 41.04 -99.48 -77.28
CA ALA A 293 42.08 -99.85 -76.30
C ALA A 293 43.45 -99.14 -76.30
N VAL A 294 43.84 -98.61 -75.12
CA VAL A 294 44.87 -99.16 -74.19
C VAL A 294 45.43 -98.03 -73.26
N GLU A 295 45.14 -98.22 -71.96
CA GLU A 295 45.93 -98.12 -70.70
C GLU A 295 46.94 -97.01 -70.32
N GLY A 296 47.00 -96.78 -68.99
CA GLY A 296 48.22 -96.47 -68.21
C GLY A 296 48.21 -95.12 -67.47
N GLU A 297 47.55 -95.00 -66.32
CA GLU A 297 48.11 -94.96 -64.94
C GLU A 297 49.26 -93.96 -64.68
N GLU A 298 49.01 -92.97 -63.81
CA GLU A 298 50.07 -92.32 -63.03
C GLU A 298 49.55 -91.93 -61.64
N GLU A 299 49.68 -92.88 -60.73
CA GLU A 299 49.21 -92.94 -59.36
C GLU A 299 50.01 -92.03 -58.38
N THR A 300 50.65 -90.95 -58.86
CA THR A 300 51.73 -90.27 -58.13
C THR A 300 51.44 -88.84 -57.67
N ILE A 301 50.17 -88.39 -57.66
CA ILE A 301 49.81 -87.02 -57.21
C ILE A 301 48.97 -87.00 -55.92
N ASN A 302 48.30 -88.10 -55.57
CA ASN A 302 47.31 -88.13 -54.47
C ASN A 302 47.88 -88.16 -53.05
N ARG A 303 49.20 -88.17 -52.86
CA ARG A 303 49.79 -88.19 -51.50
C ARG A 303 49.96 -86.82 -50.84
N GLN A 304 49.77 -85.69 -51.54
CA GLN A 304 50.16 -84.38 -51.01
C GLN A 304 49.03 -83.46 -50.53
N ILE A 305 47.75 -83.79 -50.76
CA ILE A 305 46.63 -82.87 -50.46
C ILE A 305 46.15 -82.97 -48.99
N LYS A 306 46.30 -84.12 -48.32
CA LYS A 306 45.75 -84.37 -46.98
C LYS A 306 46.39 -83.57 -45.83
N ALA A 307 47.47 -82.83 -46.06
CA ALA A 307 48.15 -82.07 -45.00
C ALA A 307 47.63 -80.62 -44.82
N TRP A 308 46.73 -80.13 -45.68
CA TRP A 308 46.36 -78.71 -45.75
C TRP A 308 45.00 -78.35 -45.15
N GLU A 309 44.17 -79.34 -44.78
CA GLU A 309 42.79 -79.11 -44.33
C GLU A 309 42.67 -78.76 -42.83
N GLU A 310 43.71 -79.06 -42.02
CA GLU A 310 43.62 -78.93 -40.56
C GLU A 310 44.00 -77.52 -40.03
N GLN A 311 44.77 -76.71 -40.79
CA GLN A 311 45.21 -75.38 -40.35
C GLN A 311 44.19 -74.25 -40.60
N GLU A 312 43.21 -74.43 -41.48
CA GLU A 312 42.25 -73.35 -41.83
C GLU A 312 41.11 -73.20 -40.81
N LYS A 313 40.80 -74.26 -40.04
CA LYS A 313 39.70 -74.27 -39.04
C LYS A 313 39.92 -73.34 -37.85
N THR A 314 41.15 -73.22 -37.34
CA THR A 314 41.46 -72.34 -36.20
C THR A 314 41.47 -70.86 -36.57
N ARG A 315 41.69 -70.52 -37.85
CA ARG A 315 41.74 -69.12 -38.33
C ARG A 315 40.34 -68.50 -38.46
N ILE A 316 39.36 -69.30 -38.87
CA ILE A 316 37.96 -68.85 -39.07
C ILE A 316 37.27 -68.53 -37.74
N ALA A 317 37.59 -69.25 -36.66
CA ALA A 317 36.98 -69.04 -35.33
C ALA A 317 37.43 -67.74 -34.63
N VAL A 318 38.68 -67.30 -34.83
CA VAL A 318 39.19 -66.04 -34.27
C VAL A 318 38.64 -64.83 -35.03
N ILE A 319 38.41 -64.97 -36.34
CA ILE A 319 37.82 -63.90 -37.17
C ILE A 319 36.36 -63.63 -36.77
N SER A 320 35.56 -64.64 -36.42
CA SER A 320 34.15 -64.43 -36.05
C SER A 320 33.98 -63.72 -34.69
N GLN A 321 34.80 -64.06 -33.68
CA GLN A 321 34.76 -63.40 -32.37
C GLN A 321 35.15 -61.91 -32.44
N LEU A 322 36.16 -61.57 -33.24
CA LEU A 322 36.58 -60.18 -33.45
C LEU A 322 35.52 -59.38 -34.25
N GLN A 323 34.83 -60.02 -35.20
CA GLN A 323 33.74 -59.41 -35.96
C GLN A 323 32.55 -59.03 -35.07
N GLU A 324 32.14 -59.93 -34.17
CA GLU A 324 31.03 -59.70 -33.23
C GLU A 324 31.33 -58.54 -32.26
N ARG A 325 32.54 -58.51 -31.69
CA ARG A 325 32.99 -57.41 -30.83
C ARG A 325 33.06 -56.06 -31.56
N SER A 326 33.49 -56.05 -32.82
CA SER A 326 33.51 -54.83 -33.64
C SER A 326 32.10 -54.33 -34.00
N ALA A 327 31.11 -55.21 -34.09
CA ALA A 327 29.73 -54.84 -34.37
C ALA A 327 29.08 -54.19 -33.14
N GLN A 328 29.29 -54.77 -31.95
CA GLN A 328 28.77 -54.22 -30.69
C GLN A 328 29.35 -52.82 -30.39
N LEU A 329 30.66 -52.64 -30.55
CA LEU A 329 31.31 -51.33 -30.36
C LEU A 329 30.81 -50.27 -31.35
N ARG A 330 30.58 -50.64 -32.61
CA ARG A 330 30.01 -49.73 -33.62
C ARG A 330 28.61 -49.27 -33.26
N GLN A 331 27.75 -50.16 -32.79
CA GLN A 331 26.40 -49.81 -32.34
C GLN A 331 26.41 -48.85 -31.14
N SER A 332 27.29 -49.08 -30.15
CA SER A 332 27.43 -48.20 -28.98
C SER A 332 27.97 -46.82 -29.33
N ILE A 333 28.91 -46.74 -30.29
CA ILE A 333 29.43 -45.47 -30.85
C ILE A 333 28.31 -44.69 -31.55
N GLU A 334 27.53 -45.33 -32.41
CA GLU A 334 26.45 -44.69 -33.16
C GLU A 334 25.35 -44.14 -32.25
N ASN A 335 24.92 -44.93 -31.26
CA ASN A 335 23.93 -44.49 -30.26
C ASN A 335 24.43 -43.27 -29.46
N SER A 336 25.70 -43.27 -29.05
CA SER A 336 26.26 -42.15 -28.28
C SER A 336 26.54 -40.91 -29.13
N GLN A 337 26.87 -41.07 -30.42
CA GLN A 337 26.95 -39.96 -31.36
C GLN A 337 25.60 -39.28 -31.56
N ALA A 338 24.51 -40.04 -31.65
CA ALA A 338 23.16 -39.49 -31.75
C ALA A 338 22.75 -38.71 -30.48
N GLU A 339 23.03 -39.25 -29.29
CA GLU A 339 22.78 -38.57 -28.01
C GLU A 339 23.60 -37.28 -27.84
N ILE A 340 24.90 -37.31 -28.19
CA ILE A 340 25.78 -36.14 -28.14
C ILE A 340 25.25 -35.03 -29.06
N LYS A 341 24.84 -35.36 -30.29
CA LYS A 341 24.31 -34.38 -31.25
C LYS A 341 23.03 -33.70 -30.76
N LEU A 342 22.16 -34.44 -30.07
CA LEU A 342 20.95 -33.89 -29.44
C LEU A 342 21.29 -32.95 -28.27
N LEU A 343 22.32 -33.28 -27.49
CA LEU A 343 22.80 -32.44 -26.39
C LEU A 343 23.51 -31.17 -26.90
N GLU A 344 24.29 -31.26 -27.97
CA GLU A 344 24.94 -30.11 -28.62
C GLU A 344 23.92 -29.09 -29.13
N GLN A 345 22.79 -29.55 -29.69
CA GLN A 345 21.69 -28.67 -30.08
C GLN A 345 21.10 -27.91 -28.89
N LYS A 346 20.93 -28.56 -27.73
CA LYS A 346 20.44 -27.91 -26.49
C LYS A 346 21.46 -26.93 -25.91
N LEU A 347 22.76 -27.23 -26.02
CA LEU A 347 23.84 -26.39 -25.50
C LEU A 347 23.97 -25.03 -26.19
N SER A 348 23.56 -24.93 -27.46
CA SER A 348 23.53 -23.65 -28.19
C SER A 348 22.62 -22.58 -27.53
N GLN A 349 21.61 -23.01 -26.76
CA GLN A 349 20.68 -22.12 -26.07
C GLN A 349 21.27 -21.53 -24.78
N ARG A 350 22.37 -22.08 -24.26
CA ARG A 350 23.00 -21.65 -23.01
C ARG A 350 23.61 -20.26 -23.10
N GLU A 351 24.36 -19.97 -24.16
CA GLU A 351 24.96 -18.64 -24.37
C GLU A 351 23.90 -17.56 -24.57
N LEU A 352 22.82 -17.90 -25.29
CA LEU A 352 21.69 -17.01 -25.52
C LEU A 352 20.97 -16.66 -24.19
N ALA A 353 20.70 -17.67 -23.36
CA ALA A 353 20.09 -17.49 -22.05
C ALA A 353 20.99 -16.68 -21.10
N ALA A 354 22.30 -16.93 -21.08
CA ALA A 354 23.25 -16.17 -20.28
C ALA A 354 23.31 -14.69 -20.68
N GLN A 355 23.31 -14.38 -21.98
CA GLN A 355 23.27 -13.00 -22.48
C GLN A 355 21.96 -12.29 -22.12
N GLN A 356 20.82 -12.98 -22.20
CA GLN A 356 19.51 -12.43 -21.80
C GLN A 356 19.42 -12.16 -20.30
N ILE A 357 20.00 -13.02 -19.46
CA ILE A 357 20.11 -12.78 -18.01
C ILE A 357 20.94 -11.52 -17.73
N SER A 358 22.06 -11.31 -18.43
CA SER A 358 22.88 -10.10 -18.26
C SER A 358 22.10 -8.83 -18.60
N LYS A 359 21.37 -8.81 -19.72
CA LYS A 359 20.57 -7.65 -20.15
C LYS A 359 19.44 -7.32 -19.18
N THR A 360 18.73 -8.35 -18.70
CA THR A 360 17.65 -8.17 -17.71
C THR A 360 18.19 -7.74 -16.34
N GLN A 361 19.41 -8.15 -15.98
CA GLN A 361 20.08 -7.72 -14.74
C GLN A 361 20.36 -6.21 -14.73
N GLU A 362 20.75 -5.64 -15.86
CA GLU A 362 20.97 -4.19 -15.99
C GLU A 362 19.67 -3.41 -15.79
N ALA A 363 18.57 -3.83 -16.42
CA ALA A 363 17.28 -3.18 -16.27
C ALA A 363 16.70 -3.27 -14.84
N ILE A 364 16.91 -4.39 -14.15
CA ILE A 364 16.49 -4.57 -12.75
C ILE A 364 17.29 -3.69 -11.78
N SER A 365 18.54 -3.33 -12.11
CA SER A 365 19.35 -2.46 -11.25
C SER A 365 18.77 -1.06 -11.05
N ALA A 366 17.92 -0.58 -11.97
CA ALA A 366 17.24 0.71 -11.88
C ALA A 366 16.01 0.72 -10.94
N LYS A 367 15.59 -0.46 -10.44
CA LYS A 367 14.36 -0.63 -9.63
C LYS A 367 14.34 0.24 -8.38
N THR A 368 15.47 0.31 -7.67
CA THR A 368 15.57 1.07 -6.41
C THR A 368 15.36 2.56 -6.64
N GLY A 369 15.98 3.13 -7.69
CA GLY A 369 15.82 4.54 -8.05
C GLY A 369 14.38 4.90 -8.44
N ILE A 370 13.72 4.06 -9.25
CA ILE A 370 12.33 4.29 -9.66
C ILE A 370 11.36 4.16 -8.47
N ALA A 371 11.63 3.24 -7.53
CA ALA A 371 10.83 3.10 -6.31
C ALA A 371 10.97 4.32 -5.38
N GLU A 372 12.17 4.88 -5.26
CA GLU A 372 12.41 6.12 -4.50
C GLU A 372 11.71 7.33 -5.15
N GLU A 373 11.80 7.46 -6.48
CA GLU A 373 11.10 8.50 -7.24
C GLU A 373 9.57 8.40 -7.07
N LEU A 374 9.02 7.18 -7.12
CA LEU A 374 7.59 6.94 -6.92
C LEU A 374 7.12 7.41 -5.54
N ASN A 375 7.88 7.10 -4.48
CA ASN A 375 7.55 7.54 -3.12
C ASN A 375 7.53 9.08 -3.01
N LEU A 376 8.50 9.77 -3.63
CA LEU A 376 8.56 11.23 -3.63
C LEU A 376 7.38 11.86 -4.39
N LEU A 377 6.98 11.26 -5.53
CA LEU A 377 5.83 11.68 -6.30
C LEU A 377 4.52 11.49 -5.53
N GLU A 378 4.34 10.35 -4.84
CA GLU A 378 3.15 10.08 -4.03
C GLU A 378 3.01 11.05 -2.85
N LEU A 379 4.12 11.32 -2.13
CA LEU A 379 4.17 12.34 -1.07
C LEU A 379 3.80 13.75 -1.58
N SER A 380 4.29 14.12 -2.76
CA SER A 380 3.99 15.42 -3.38
C SER A 380 2.52 15.52 -3.80
N LEU A 381 1.96 14.42 -4.29
CA LEU A 381 0.57 14.31 -4.71
C LEU A 381 -0.41 14.37 -3.53
N GLU A 382 -0.06 13.78 -2.37
CA GLU A 382 -0.82 13.93 -1.13
C GLU A 382 -0.85 15.39 -0.64
N LYS A 383 0.30 16.06 -0.61
CA LYS A 383 0.38 17.49 -0.23
C LYS A 383 -0.46 18.37 -1.16
N CYS A 384 -0.42 18.08 -2.46
CA CYS A 384 -1.21 18.78 -3.47
C CYS A 384 -2.73 18.56 -3.24
N ARG A 385 -3.16 17.31 -2.99
CA ARG A 385 -4.56 16.98 -2.67
C ARG A 385 -5.06 17.69 -1.42
N ALA A 386 -4.28 17.70 -0.33
CA ALA A 386 -4.63 18.38 0.91
C ALA A 386 -4.85 19.89 0.69
N SER A 387 -4.00 20.53 -0.11
CA SER A 387 -4.11 21.95 -0.46
C SER A 387 -5.35 22.26 -1.31
N ILE A 388 -5.71 21.37 -2.24
CA ILE A 388 -6.95 21.49 -3.03
C ILE A 388 -8.17 21.40 -2.12
N VAL A 389 -8.22 20.42 -1.22
CA VAL A 389 -9.34 20.25 -0.28
C VAL A 389 -9.50 21.50 0.58
N LYS A 390 -8.40 22.01 1.16
CA LYS A 390 -8.40 23.24 1.96
C LYS A 390 -9.04 24.42 1.21
N ASN A 391 -8.61 24.67 -0.03
CA ASN A 391 -9.16 25.77 -0.83
C ASN A 391 -10.62 25.55 -1.25
N LYS A 392 -11.04 24.31 -1.55
CA LYS A 392 -12.46 23.98 -1.83
C LYS A 392 -13.34 24.21 -0.61
N THR A 393 -12.88 23.86 0.58
CA THR A 393 -13.61 24.09 1.83
C THR A 393 -13.79 25.59 2.11
N ILE A 394 -12.74 26.40 1.87
CA ILE A 394 -12.83 27.87 2.01
C ILE A 394 -13.89 28.44 1.04
N ILE A 395 -13.86 28.03 -0.23
CA ILE A 395 -14.85 28.47 -1.23
C ILE A 395 -16.27 28.09 -0.81
N ALA A 396 -16.50 26.83 -0.41
CA ALA A 396 -17.81 26.36 -0.01
C ALA A 396 -18.36 27.10 1.22
N ALA A 397 -17.51 27.39 2.21
CA ALA A 397 -17.88 28.17 3.39
C ALA A 397 -18.27 29.61 3.04
N SER A 398 -17.51 30.27 2.16
CA SER A 398 -17.84 31.62 1.68
C SER A 398 -19.10 31.66 0.80
N GLU A 399 -19.33 30.66 -0.06
CA GLU A 399 -20.58 30.55 -0.85
C GLU A 399 -21.82 30.34 0.03
N GLN A 400 -21.69 29.53 1.08
CA GLN A 400 -22.75 29.36 2.09
C GLN A 400 -23.03 30.67 2.84
N THR A 401 -21.99 31.43 3.17
CA THR A 401 -22.14 32.74 3.83
C THR A 401 -22.86 33.75 2.92
N LYS A 402 -22.56 33.75 1.61
CA LYS A 402 -23.24 34.61 0.61
C LYS A 402 -24.71 34.25 0.43
N THR A 403 -25.06 32.97 0.42
CA THR A 403 -26.47 32.53 0.29
C THR A 403 -27.26 32.89 1.55
N GLN A 404 -26.68 32.71 2.73
CA GLN A 404 -27.30 33.09 4.00
C GLN A 404 -27.52 34.62 4.10
N ILE A 405 -26.54 35.45 3.71
CA ILE A 405 -26.68 36.92 3.79
C ILE A 405 -27.74 37.50 2.85
N LEU A 406 -28.00 36.84 1.72
CA LEU A 406 -29.03 37.26 0.76
C LEU A 406 -30.44 36.98 1.29
N GLN A 407 -30.64 35.82 1.94
CA GLN A 407 -31.90 35.39 2.54
C GLN A 407 -32.23 36.08 3.86
N LEU A 408 -31.29 36.85 4.41
CA LEU A 408 -31.42 37.53 5.69
C LEU A 408 -32.08 38.91 5.55
N ASP A 409 -33.36 39.01 5.90
CA ASP A 409 -34.08 40.29 5.88
C ASP A 409 -33.81 41.14 7.14
N ASN A 410 -33.71 40.49 8.29
CA ASN A 410 -33.34 41.11 9.56
C ASN A 410 -32.10 40.42 10.13
N CYS A 411 -31.15 41.21 10.63
CA CYS A 411 -29.94 40.68 11.24
C CYS A 411 -30.31 39.84 12.48
N PRO A 412 -29.85 38.59 12.61
CA PRO A 412 -30.24 37.71 13.71
C PRO A 412 -29.64 38.16 15.06
N THR A 413 -28.58 38.98 15.01
CA THR A 413 -27.86 39.49 16.18
C THR A 413 -28.35 40.84 16.68
N CYS A 414 -28.85 41.71 15.79
CA CYS A 414 -29.28 43.06 16.19
C CYS A 414 -30.73 43.39 15.78
N LEU A 415 -31.45 42.44 15.18
CA LEU A 415 -32.86 42.52 14.75
C LEU A 415 -33.20 43.66 13.78
N GLN A 416 -32.20 44.45 13.34
CA GLN A 416 -32.36 45.51 12.36
C GLN A 416 -32.48 44.95 10.95
N LYS A 417 -33.29 45.63 10.12
CA LYS A 417 -33.43 45.33 8.70
C LYS A 417 -32.07 45.46 8.02
N VAL A 418 -31.58 44.38 7.41
CA VAL A 418 -30.26 44.40 6.76
C VAL A 418 -30.37 45.26 5.51
N SER A 419 -29.71 46.41 5.52
CA SER A 419 -29.70 47.30 4.35
C SER A 419 -29.08 46.60 3.15
N SER A 420 -29.59 46.89 1.95
CA SER A 420 -29.05 46.37 0.69
C SER A 420 -27.55 46.66 0.53
N GLU A 421 -27.10 47.80 1.05
CA GLU A 421 -25.70 48.23 1.06
C GLU A 421 -24.80 47.33 1.94
N HIS A 422 -25.31 46.89 3.09
CA HIS A 422 -24.59 45.97 3.97
C HIS A 422 -24.52 44.54 3.38
N LYS A 423 -25.62 44.06 2.77
CA LYS A 423 -25.64 42.80 2.02
C LYS A 423 -24.58 42.81 0.90
N GLN A 424 -24.51 43.89 0.12
CA GLN A 424 -23.51 44.03 -0.94
C GLN A 424 -22.07 44.09 -0.41
N LYS A 425 -21.83 44.69 0.76
CA LYS A 425 -20.48 44.77 1.35
C LYS A 425 -19.95 43.41 1.79
N ILE A 426 -20.76 42.60 2.46
CA ILE A 426 -20.40 41.22 2.84
C ILE A 426 -20.24 40.37 1.59
N TYR A 427 -21.16 40.48 0.64
CA TYR A 427 -21.09 39.78 -0.63
C TYR A 427 -19.76 40.04 -1.37
N ARG A 428 -19.31 41.31 -1.45
CA ARG A 428 -18.01 41.68 -2.05
C ARG A 428 -16.81 41.14 -1.27
N LYS A 429 -16.87 41.13 0.06
CA LYS A 429 -15.79 40.59 0.90
C LYS A 429 -15.65 39.08 0.71
N GLU A 430 -16.75 38.35 0.72
CA GLU A 430 -16.76 36.91 0.47
C GLU A 430 -16.38 36.58 -0.99
N ASP A 431 -16.72 37.43 -1.96
CA ASP A 431 -16.21 37.31 -3.35
C ASP A 431 -14.68 37.40 -3.42
N GLN A 432 -14.09 38.32 -2.65
CA GLN A 432 -12.63 38.46 -2.59
C GLN A 432 -11.97 37.18 -2.02
N VAL A 433 -12.53 36.62 -0.95
CA VAL A 433 -12.04 35.37 -0.33
C VAL A 433 -12.17 34.18 -1.29
N ILE A 434 -13.29 34.09 -2.02
CA ILE A 434 -13.49 33.07 -3.05
C ILE A 434 -12.48 33.23 -4.17
N GLU A 435 -12.22 34.45 -4.66
CA GLU A 435 -11.19 34.70 -5.68
C GLU A 435 -9.80 34.28 -5.19
N ASP A 436 -9.40 34.69 -3.98
CA ASP A 436 -8.08 34.40 -3.43
C ASP A 436 -7.87 32.89 -3.23
N ALA A 437 -8.92 32.14 -2.86
CA ALA A 437 -8.88 30.68 -2.79
C ALA A 437 -8.97 29.99 -4.18
N ARG A 438 -9.65 30.59 -5.16
CA ARG A 438 -9.76 30.07 -6.54
C ARG A 438 -8.47 30.22 -7.34
N ARG A 439 -7.75 31.34 -7.18
CA ARG A 439 -6.51 31.64 -7.91
C ARG A 439 -5.49 30.49 -7.86
N PRO A 440 -5.11 29.96 -6.69
CA PRO A 440 -4.19 28.82 -6.62
C PRO A 440 -4.84 27.48 -7.01
N LEU A 441 -6.18 27.37 -6.97
CA LEU A 441 -6.89 26.11 -7.20
C LEU A 441 -6.68 25.55 -8.61
N GLN A 442 -6.74 26.40 -9.64
CA GLN A 442 -6.47 25.98 -11.02
C GLN A 442 -5.03 25.47 -11.20
N HIS A 443 -4.07 26.12 -10.55
CA HIS A 443 -2.67 25.71 -10.61
C HIS A 443 -2.46 24.37 -9.89
N LEU A 444 -3.03 24.21 -8.69
CA LEU A 444 -2.97 22.98 -7.93
C LEU A 444 -3.68 21.82 -8.63
N GLU A 445 -4.82 22.04 -9.28
CA GLU A 445 -5.53 21.00 -10.04
C GLU A 445 -4.72 20.55 -11.27
N ARG A 446 -4.02 21.47 -11.95
CA ARG A 446 -3.06 21.12 -13.03
C ARG A 446 -1.88 20.32 -12.48
N GLN A 447 -1.24 20.81 -11.40
CA GLN A 447 -0.14 20.09 -10.74
C GLN A 447 -0.55 18.69 -10.29
N LYS A 448 -1.76 18.52 -9.72
CA LYS A 448 -2.30 17.20 -9.34
C LYS A 448 -2.38 16.28 -10.55
N HIS A 449 -2.84 16.78 -11.68
CA HIS A 449 -2.98 16.00 -12.90
C HIS A 449 -1.62 15.59 -13.47
N ASP A 450 -0.63 16.49 -13.46
CA ASP A 450 0.72 16.20 -13.95
C ASP A 450 1.44 15.20 -13.03
N LEU A 451 1.37 15.40 -11.71
CA LEU A 451 1.86 14.43 -10.73
C LEU A 451 1.16 13.07 -10.89
N MET A 452 -0.16 13.02 -11.14
CA MET A 452 -0.87 11.75 -11.41
C MET A 452 -0.33 11.03 -12.65
N LYS A 453 0.02 11.77 -13.72
CA LYS A 453 0.62 11.19 -14.93
C LYS A 453 2.01 10.63 -14.65
N GLU A 454 2.85 11.37 -13.94
CA GLU A 454 4.21 10.93 -13.58
C GLU A 454 4.19 9.72 -12.66
N THR A 455 3.34 9.74 -11.62
CA THR A 455 3.12 8.60 -10.72
C THR A 455 2.65 7.36 -11.50
N GLY A 456 1.77 7.55 -12.50
CA GLY A 456 1.31 6.48 -13.38
C GLY A 456 2.43 5.89 -14.24
N ARG A 457 3.31 6.72 -14.80
CA ARG A 457 4.48 6.27 -15.58
C ARG A 457 5.45 5.47 -14.72
N ALA A 458 5.79 5.96 -13.53
CA ALA A 458 6.68 5.27 -12.60
C ALA A 458 6.11 3.92 -12.16
N LYS A 459 4.80 3.84 -11.88
CA LYS A 459 4.11 2.55 -11.59
C LYS A 459 4.17 1.57 -12.76
N GLN A 460 4.02 2.06 -13.99
CA GLN A 460 4.09 1.23 -15.18
C GLN A 460 5.51 0.69 -15.40
N GLN A 461 6.54 1.51 -15.24
CA GLN A 461 7.94 1.08 -15.31
C GLN A 461 8.27 0.02 -14.25
N LEU A 462 7.77 0.20 -13.02
CA LEU A 462 7.99 -0.77 -11.94
C LEU A 462 7.32 -2.13 -12.25
N LEU A 463 6.14 -2.11 -12.89
CA LEU A 463 5.46 -3.31 -13.35
C LEU A 463 6.21 -4.01 -14.50
N GLU A 464 6.83 -3.26 -15.41
CA GLU A 464 7.67 -3.81 -16.47
C GLU A 464 8.92 -4.48 -15.89
N ILE A 465 9.61 -3.83 -14.94
CA ILE A 465 10.76 -4.41 -14.23
C ILE A 465 10.36 -5.70 -13.49
N GLN A 466 9.17 -5.74 -12.88
CA GLN A 466 8.67 -6.93 -12.21
C GLN A 466 8.45 -8.11 -13.18
N LYS A 467 8.02 -7.84 -14.42
CA LYS A 467 7.92 -8.87 -15.48
C LYS A 467 9.30 -9.37 -15.88
N GLU A 468 10.30 -8.48 -15.96
CA GLU A 468 11.68 -8.86 -16.24
C GLU A 468 12.31 -9.69 -15.11
N GLU A 469 11.98 -9.43 -13.84
CA GLU A 469 12.39 -10.30 -12.71
C GLU A 469 11.84 -11.72 -12.84
N GLN A 470 10.56 -11.85 -13.22
CA GLN A 470 9.95 -13.15 -13.46
C GLN A 470 10.59 -13.86 -14.65
N LEU A 471 10.91 -13.13 -15.72
CA LEU A 471 11.62 -13.67 -16.87
C LEU A 471 13.04 -14.14 -16.49
N MET A 472 13.77 -13.34 -15.72
CA MET A 472 15.10 -13.70 -15.22
C MET A 472 15.06 -14.95 -14.33
N MET A 473 14.05 -15.11 -13.48
CA MET A 473 13.88 -16.32 -12.67
C MET A 473 13.71 -17.56 -13.55
N LYS A 474 12.90 -17.48 -14.62
CA LYS A 474 12.72 -18.57 -15.58
C LYS A 474 14.01 -18.89 -16.32
N LEU A 475 14.69 -17.86 -16.85
CA LEU A 475 15.96 -18.02 -17.55
C LEU A 475 17.06 -18.61 -16.65
N ARG A 476 17.12 -18.22 -15.37
CA ARG A 476 18.05 -18.81 -14.39
C ARG A 476 17.75 -20.27 -14.10
N ALA A 477 16.47 -20.66 -14.07
CA ALA A 477 16.08 -22.06 -13.90
C ALA A 477 16.46 -22.90 -15.13
N GLU A 478 16.20 -22.38 -16.34
CA GLU A 478 16.63 -22.99 -17.60
C GLU A 478 18.16 -23.12 -17.69
N LEU A 479 18.90 -22.09 -17.27
CA LEU A 479 20.36 -22.12 -17.26
C LEU A 479 20.91 -23.24 -16.37
N ARG A 480 20.32 -23.47 -15.19
CA ARG A 480 20.71 -24.57 -14.30
C ARG A 480 20.48 -25.94 -14.93
N GLN A 481 19.34 -26.13 -15.60
CA GLN A 481 19.06 -27.38 -16.32
C GLN A 481 20.05 -27.61 -17.47
N LEU A 482 20.44 -26.54 -18.17
CA LEU A 482 21.45 -26.59 -19.23
C LEU A 482 22.86 -26.87 -18.68
N GLU A 483 23.21 -26.37 -17.51
CA GLU A 483 24.49 -26.66 -16.84
C GLU A 483 24.62 -28.14 -16.45
N GLU A 484 23.54 -28.78 -16.02
CA GLU A 484 23.52 -30.23 -15.77
C GLU A 484 23.71 -31.04 -17.07
N ALA A 485 23.11 -30.57 -18.16
CA ALA A 485 23.29 -31.18 -19.48
C ALA A 485 24.74 -31.06 -20.01
N VAL A 486 25.48 -29.99 -19.68
CA VAL A 486 26.93 -29.85 -19.99
C VAL A 486 27.74 -30.98 -19.33
N LEU A 487 27.44 -31.30 -18.07
CA LEU A 487 28.15 -32.33 -17.32
C LEU A 487 27.93 -33.72 -17.95
N ILE A 488 26.68 -34.01 -18.34
CA ILE A 488 26.30 -35.25 -19.02
C ILE A 488 26.98 -35.34 -20.40
N HIS A 489 26.94 -34.26 -21.17
CA HIS A 489 27.61 -34.16 -22.48
C HIS A 489 29.10 -34.48 -22.38
N ASN A 490 29.81 -33.88 -21.42
CA ASN A 490 31.24 -34.10 -21.24
C ASN A 490 31.57 -35.57 -20.88
N ARG A 491 30.79 -36.17 -19.97
CA ARG A 491 30.96 -37.60 -19.61
C ARG A 491 30.75 -38.53 -20.81
N LYS A 492 29.71 -38.28 -21.61
CA LYS A 492 29.41 -39.06 -22.82
C LYS A 492 30.47 -38.88 -23.90
N ARG A 493 31.01 -37.67 -24.06
CA ARG A 493 32.10 -37.38 -25.00
C ARG A 493 33.38 -38.13 -24.64
N ASP A 494 33.69 -38.24 -23.35
CA ASP A 494 34.87 -38.98 -22.90
C ASP A 494 34.69 -40.50 -23.05
N GLN A 495 33.48 -41.04 -22.79
CA GLN A 495 33.14 -42.43 -23.09
C GLN A 495 33.26 -42.76 -24.58
N LEU A 496 32.80 -41.87 -25.47
CA LEU A 496 32.92 -42.04 -26.92
C LEU A 496 34.39 -42.15 -27.37
N LYS A 497 35.29 -41.34 -26.79
CA LYS A 497 36.72 -41.41 -27.09
C LYS A 497 37.32 -42.75 -26.69
N GLN A 498 36.87 -43.32 -25.58
CA GLN A 498 37.33 -44.63 -25.11
C GLN A 498 36.88 -45.75 -26.06
N TRP A 499 35.60 -45.81 -26.42
CA TRP A 499 35.10 -46.80 -27.37
C TRP A 499 35.68 -46.65 -28.78
N ALA A 500 35.95 -45.42 -29.23
CA ALA A 500 36.62 -45.18 -30.50
C ALA A 500 38.05 -45.72 -30.53
N ARG A 501 38.78 -45.63 -29.40
CA ARG A 501 40.11 -46.25 -29.27
C ARG A 501 40.03 -47.78 -29.30
N GLU A 502 39.14 -48.35 -28.51
CA GLU A 502 38.91 -49.81 -28.45
C GLU A 502 38.49 -50.39 -29.81
N ASN A 503 37.64 -49.68 -30.56
CA ASN A 503 37.21 -50.10 -31.90
C ASN A 503 38.34 -50.01 -32.94
N ASN A 504 39.22 -49.01 -32.83
CA ASN A 504 40.40 -48.90 -33.71
C ASN A 504 41.43 -49.99 -33.41
N GLU A 505 41.68 -50.30 -32.14
CA GLU A 505 42.55 -51.42 -31.70
C GLU A 505 42.01 -52.76 -32.22
N THR A 506 40.71 -53.03 -32.02
CA THR A 506 40.04 -54.25 -32.52
C THR A 506 40.08 -54.34 -34.05
N SER A 507 39.96 -53.21 -34.76
CA SER A 507 40.04 -53.16 -36.22
C SER A 507 41.45 -53.42 -36.75
N GLN A 508 42.49 -52.94 -36.04
CA GLN A 508 43.89 -53.26 -36.35
C GLN A 508 44.19 -54.74 -36.14
N GLU A 509 43.71 -55.37 -35.06
CA GLU A 509 43.84 -56.81 -34.84
C GLU A 509 43.16 -57.64 -35.95
N LEU A 510 41.99 -57.22 -36.43
CA LEU A 510 41.28 -57.84 -37.56
C LEU A 510 42.07 -57.72 -38.88
N GLN A 511 42.76 -56.60 -39.10
CA GLN A 511 43.58 -56.37 -40.30
C GLN A 511 44.87 -57.20 -40.29
N ILE A 512 45.53 -57.31 -39.13
CA ILE A 512 46.72 -58.15 -38.94
C ILE A 512 46.39 -59.64 -39.11
N THR A 513 45.22 -60.07 -38.64
CA THR A 513 44.77 -61.48 -38.71
C THR A 513 44.31 -61.88 -40.13
N SER A 514 43.90 -60.92 -40.96
CA SER A 514 43.44 -61.15 -42.34
C SER A 514 44.56 -61.04 -43.40
N GLN A 515 45.70 -60.44 -43.06
CA GLN A 515 46.85 -60.28 -43.96
C GLN A 515 47.99 -61.27 -43.67
N LYS A 516 47.81 -62.53 -44.07
CA LYS A 516 48.91 -63.49 -44.31
C LYS A 516 48.69 -64.17 -45.67
N PRO A 517 49.54 -63.93 -46.70
CA PRO A 517 49.41 -64.56 -48.00
C PRO A 517 50.25 -65.84 -48.10
N SER A 518 49.63 -66.95 -48.52
CA SER A 518 50.21 -68.06 -49.31
C SER A 518 49.13 -69.15 -49.39
N LEU A 519 48.76 -69.81 -50.49
CA LEU A 519 49.37 -69.98 -51.79
C LEU A 519 48.25 -69.91 -52.85
N ARG A 520 48.16 -68.80 -53.59
CA ARG A 520 47.43 -68.76 -54.87
C ARG A 520 48.34 -68.55 -56.07
N GLU A 521 49.65 -68.48 -55.84
CA GLU A 521 50.64 -68.14 -56.88
C GLU A 521 51.49 -69.33 -57.35
N LYS A 522 51.30 -70.54 -56.82
CA LYS A 522 52.05 -71.75 -57.24
C LYS A 522 51.29 -72.74 -58.12
N ILE A 523 50.02 -72.48 -58.46
CA ILE A 523 49.21 -73.40 -59.30
C ILE A 523 48.89 -72.78 -60.67
N ILE A 524 49.34 -71.55 -60.92
CA ILE A 524 49.13 -70.83 -62.19
C ILE A 524 50.27 -71.08 -63.19
N LEU A 525 51.33 -71.79 -62.80
CA LEU A 525 52.59 -71.86 -63.56
C LEU A 525 53.02 -73.26 -63.97
N LEU A 526 52.09 -74.20 -64.10
CA LEU A 526 52.36 -75.49 -64.75
C LEU A 526 51.29 -75.80 -65.80
N GLN A 527 51.58 -75.28 -66.99
CA GLN A 527 51.42 -75.96 -68.29
C GLN A 527 50.24 -75.55 -69.19
N GLU A 528 50.21 -74.25 -69.45
CA GLU A 528 49.54 -73.61 -70.58
C GLU A 528 50.21 -73.83 -71.96
N SER A 529 50.99 -74.90 -72.17
CA SER A 529 51.66 -75.07 -73.48
C SER A 529 51.78 -76.51 -73.95
N LYS A 530 50.66 -77.13 -74.31
CA LYS A 530 50.65 -78.04 -75.47
C LYS A 530 49.28 -78.13 -76.16
N LEU A 531 48.73 -76.95 -76.42
CA LEU A 531 47.44 -76.65 -77.04
C LEU A 531 47.34 -77.02 -78.53
N LYS A 532 48.14 -77.93 -79.10
CA LYS A 532 48.15 -78.20 -80.57
C LYS A 532 48.47 -79.64 -80.99
N LEU A 533 48.08 -80.64 -80.19
CA LEU A 533 47.82 -82.01 -80.70
C LEU A 533 46.31 -82.37 -80.59
N SER A 534 45.49 -81.31 -80.61
CA SER A 534 44.10 -81.27 -81.05
C SER A 534 44.02 -81.83 -82.49
N GLN A 535 43.17 -82.78 -82.86
CA GLN A 535 41.75 -82.49 -83.12
C GLN A 535 40.93 -83.79 -83.28
N LEU A 536 41.51 -84.98 -83.05
CA LEU A 536 40.78 -86.26 -83.13
C LEU A 536 40.32 -86.82 -81.77
N LYS A 537 40.94 -86.40 -80.64
CA LYS A 537 40.44 -86.63 -79.26
C LYS A 537 39.18 -85.81 -78.91
N MET A 538 38.78 -84.84 -79.74
CA MET A 538 37.66 -83.93 -79.44
C MET A 538 36.29 -84.61 -79.47
N LEU A 539 36.11 -85.69 -80.24
CA LEU A 539 34.81 -86.38 -80.33
C LEU A 539 34.56 -87.38 -79.19
N GLU A 540 35.61 -88.00 -78.62
CA GLU A 540 35.50 -88.82 -77.41
C GLU A 540 35.38 -87.99 -76.13
N LYS A 541 36.10 -86.86 -76.05
CA LYS A 541 36.02 -85.93 -74.91
C LYS A 541 34.62 -85.31 -74.78
N ASN A 542 33.95 -85.00 -75.89
CA ASN A 542 32.58 -84.49 -75.89
C ASN A 542 31.56 -85.49 -75.30
N LYS A 543 31.81 -86.81 -75.38
CA LYS A 543 30.97 -87.84 -74.75
C LYS A 543 31.21 -87.96 -73.24
N GLN A 544 32.48 -87.88 -72.81
CA GLN A 544 32.85 -87.87 -71.39
C GLN A 544 32.40 -86.58 -70.66
N GLU A 545 32.58 -85.41 -71.28
CA GLU A 545 32.11 -84.13 -70.71
C GLU A 545 30.57 -84.10 -70.56
N LEU A 546 29.82 -84.72 -71.49
CA LEU A 546 28.37 -84.87 -71.34
C LEU A 546 27.97 -85.84 -70.20
N GLN A 547 28.76 -86.89 -69.96
CA GLN A 547 28.54 -87.85 -68.87
C GLN A 547 28.85 -87.26 -67.49
N GLU A 548 29.93 -86.47 -67.35
CA GLU A 548 30.26 -85.76 -66.11
C GLU A 548 29.22 -84.68 -65.78
N GLN A 549 28.73 -83.95 -66.79
CA GLN A 549 27.65 -82.96 -66.61
C GLN A 549 26.34 -83.60 -66.15
N LEU A 550 26.02 -84.81 -66.64
CA LEU A 550 24.83 -85.56 -66.21
C LEU A 550 24.95 -86.03 -64.74
N MET A 551 26.11 -86.54 -64.31
CA MET A 551 26.31 -86.93 -62.91
C MET A 551 26.26 -85.73 -61.96
N ALA A 552 26.89 -84.62 -62.30
CA ALA A 552 26.86 -83.40 -61.49
C ALA A 552 25.43 -82.82 -61.35
N LEU A 553 24.61 -82.92 -62.42
CA LEU A 553 23.21 -82.52 -62.36
C LEU A 553 22.36 -83.47 -61.50
N GLN A 554 22.62 -84.78 -61.54
CA GLN A 554 21.94 -85.77 -60.69
C GLN A 554 22.25 -85.55 -59.20
N GLU A 555 23.50 -85.27 -58.85
CA GLU A 555 23.90 -84.95 -57.46
C GLU A 555 23.26 -83.63 -56.96
N LEU A 556 23.16 -82.62 -57.82
CA LEU A 556 22.50 -81.36 -57.48
C LEU A 556 20.99 -81.54 -57.24
N ILE A 557 20.32 -82.35 -58.06
CA ILE A 557 18.89 -82.68 -57.88
C ILE A 557 18.72 -83.45 -56.56
N CYS A 558 19.51 -84.49 -56.32
CA CYS A 558 19.42 -85.31 -55.10
C CYS A 558 19.66 -84.49 -53.81
N SER A 559 20.70 -83.64 -53.80
CA SER A 559 20.97 -82.76 -52.66
C SER A 559 19.89 -81.67 -52.45
N SER A 560 19.22 -81.24 -53.51
CA SER A 560 18.09 -80.31 -53.44
C SER A 560 16.81 -80.99 -52.94
N GLU A 561 16.58 -82.25 -53.33
CA GLU A 561 15.47 -83.09 -52.84
C GLU A 561 15.59 -83.38 -51.34
N GLN A 562 16.80 -83.67 -50.85
CA GLN A 562 17.07 -83.82 -49.41
C GLN A 562 16.79 -82.53 -48.63
N LYS A 563 17.18 -81.37 -49.16
CA LYS A 563 16.85 -80.07 -48.56
C LYS A 563 15.34 -79.81 -48.56
N LEU A 564 14.64 -80.12 -49.66
CA LEU A 564 13.18 -79.99 -49.75
C LEU A 564 12.47 -80.84 -48.69
N LEU A 565 12.96 -82.05 -48.42
CA LEU A 565 12.43 -82.93 -47.37
C LEU A 565 12.54 -82.28 -45.99
N SER A 566 13.72 -81.73 -45.64
CA SER A 566 13.93 -81.04 -44.37
C SER A 566 13.07 -79.78 -44.22
N VAL A 567 12.81 -79.06 -45.32
CA VAL A 567 11.92 -77.88 -45.34
C VAL A 567 10.46 -78.31 -45.15
N ASN A 568 10.03 -79.42 -45.75
CA ASN A 568 8.69 -79.96 -45.61
C ASN A 568 8.40 -80.44 -44.17
N GLU A 569 9.35 -81.10 -43.52
CA GLU A 569 9.23 -81.49 -42.11
C GLU A 569 9.07 -80.27 -41.18
N ASN A 570 9.86 -79.21 -41.42
CA ASN A 570 9.75 -77.95 -40.68
C ASN A 570 8.44 -77.18 -40.95
N LEU A 571 7.80 -77.39 -42.10
CA LEU A 571 6.50 -76.82 -42.44
C LEU A 571 5.33 -77.60 -41.83
N GLN A 572 5.41 -78.93 -41.75
CA GLN A 572 4.40 -79.75 -41.09
C GLN A 572 4.26 -79.41 -39.60
N LEU A 573 5.35 -78.98 -38.97
CA LEU A 573 5.37 -78.52 -37.57
C LEU A 573 4.76 -77.11 -37.38
N ARG A 574 4.42 -76.36 -38.45
CA ARG A 574 3.90 -74.98 -38.38
C ARG A 574 2.52 -74.86 -39.05
N THR A 575 1.48 -74.58 -38.25
CA THR A 575 0.09 -74.44 -38.72
C THR A 575 -0.24 -73.05 -39.28
N ASP A 576 -1.27 -73.01 -40.14
CA ASP A 576 -2.39 -72.05 -40.18
C ASP A 576 -2.64 -71.03 -39.06
N LEU A 577 -1.90 -69.93 -38.86
CA LEU A 577 -2.22 -68.96 -37.79
C LEU A 577 -3.05 -67.75 -38.25
N GLN A 578 -3.40 -67.64 -39.54
CA GLN A 578 -4.04 -66.44 -40.09
C GLN A 578 -5.42 -66.12 -39.49
N GLU A 579 -6.25 -67.14 -39.20
CA GLU A 579 -7.55 -66.97 -38.53
C GLU A 579 -7.42 -66.55 -37.06
N GLN A 580 -6.38 -67.04 -36.37
CA GLN A 580 -6.11 -66.65 -34.98
C GLN A 580 -5.64 -65.19 -34.92
N ILE A 581 -4.82 -64.76 -35.89
CA ILE A 581 -4.40 -63.36 -36.02
C ILE A 581 -5.60 -62.45 -36.27
N THR A 582 -6.51 -62.79 -37.18
CA THR A 582 -7.70 -61.95 -37.46
C THR A 582 -8.64 -61.87 -36.25
N SER A 583 -8.85 -62.99 -35.53
CA SER A 583 -9.66 -63.02 -34.32
C SER A 583 -9.06 -62.19 -33.17
N GLU A 584 -7.75 -62.28 -32.94
CA GLU A 584 -7.10 -61.48 -31.90
C GLU A 584 -7.01 -60.00 -32.27
N ARG A 585 -6.88 -59.67 -33.57
CA ARG A 585 -6.87 -58.28 -34.05
C ARG A 585 -8.21 -57.59 -33.86
N SER A 586 -9.33 -58.29 -34.08
CA SER A 586 -10.67 -57.72 -33.84
C SER A 586 -10.94 -57.48 -32.36
N ARG A 587 -10.52 -58.39 -31.48
CA ARG A 587 -10.59 -58.20 -30.02
C ARG A 587 -9.73 -57.03 -29.55
N TYR A 588 -8.52 -56.88 -30.09
CA TYR A 588 -7.65 -55.75 -29.81
C TYR A 588 -8.30 -54.41 -30.22
N LEU A 589 -8.91 -54.34 -31.40
CA LEU A 589 -9.62 -53.14 -31.87
C LEU A 589 -10.80 -52.79 -30.95
N ALA A 590 -11.63 -53.77 -30.57
CA ALA A 590 -12.75 -53.54 -29.66
C ALA A 590 -12.32 -52.99 -28.28
N LEU A 591 -11.22 -53.52 -27.72
CA LEU A 591 -10.64 -52.99 -26.47
C LEU A 591 -10.05 -51.59 -26.66
N THR A 592 -9.49 -51.29 -27.84
CA THR A 592 -8.95 -49.97 -28.16
C THR A 592 -10.06 -48.92 -28.23
N ASP A 593 -11.21 -49.28 -28.81
CA ASP A 593 -12.38 -48.39 -28.85
C ASP A 593 -12.95 -48.12 -27.45
N GLN A 594 -13.01 -49.14 -26.59
CA GLN A 594 -13.41 -48.99 -25.20
C GLN A 594 -12.43 -48.10 -24.41
N GLU A 595 -11.12 -48.29 -24.56
CA GLU A 595 -10.09 -47.44 -23.94
C GLU A 595 -10.27 -45.98 -24.34
N ARG A 596 -10.53 -45.74 -25.63
CA ARG A 596 -10.80 -44.40 -26.16
C ARG A 596 -12.05 -43.79 -25.54
N GLU A 597 -13.14 -44.53 -25.39
CA GLU A 597 -14.38 -44.03 -24.78
C GLU A 597 -14.17 -43.62 -23.31
N TYR A 598 -13.47 -44.45 -22.52
CA TYR A 598 -13.13 -44.12 -21.13
C TYR A 598 -12.18 -42.92 -21.05
N SER A 599 -11.20 -42.83 -21.96
CA SER A 599 -10.25 -41.71 -22.02
C SER A 599 -10.96 -40.37 -22.25
N LEU A 600 -11.96 -40.34 -23.14
CA LEU A 600 -12.74 -39.14 -23.45
C LEU A 600 -13.59 -38.70 -22.26
N LYS A 601 -14.30 -39.63 -21.60
CA LYS A 601 -15.09 -39.34 -20.39
C LYS A 601 -14.21 -38.81 -19.26
N LEU A 602 -13.04 -39.41 -19.05
CA LEU A 602 -12.08 -38.93 -18.05
C LEU A 602 -11.52 -37.56 -18.38
N MET A 603 -11.26 -37.27 -19.65
CA MET A 603 -10.81 -35.95 -20.09
C MET A 603 -11.88 -34.88 -19.85
N GLU A 604 -13.14 -35.17 -20.17
CA GLU A 604 -14.27 -34.27 -19.92
C GLU A 604 -14.42 -33.96 -18.43
N LEU A 605 -14.45 -34.99 -17.57
CA LEU A 605 -14.57 -34.84 -16.12
C LEU A 605 -13.37 -34.10 -15.50
N LYS A 606 -12.15 -34.35 -15.98
CA LYS A 606 -10.96 -33.61 -15.52
C LYS A 606 -11.03 -32.14 -15.92
N THR A 607 -11.52 -31.85 -17.12
CA THR A 607 -11.66 -30.47 -17.61
C THR A 607 -12.69 -29.68 -16.81
N THR A 608 -13.83 -30.31 -16.49
CA THR A 608 -14.85 -29.69 -15.62
C THR A 608 -14.34 -29.47 -14.20
N MET A 609 -13.58 -30.43 -13.65
CA MET A 609 -12.94 -30.28 -12.35
C MET A 609 -12.00 -29.07 -12.29
N VAL A 610 -11.11 -28.91 -13.28
CA VAL A 610 -10.21 -27.74 -13.38
C VAL A 610 -10.99 -26.42 -13.47
N GLY A 611 -12.12 -26.41 -14.19
CA GLY A 611 -12.99 -25.24 -14.28
C GLY A 611 -13.63 -24.85 -12.94
N LEU A 612 -14.14 -25.84 -12.19
CA LEU A 612 -14.71 -25.62 -10.86
C LEU A 612 -13.66 -25.18 -9.84
N GLU A 613 -12.46 -25.74 -9.93
CA GLU A 613 -11.32 -25.41 -9.07
C GLU A 613 -10.93 -23.93 -9.24
N LYS A 614 -10.86 -23.45 -10.49
CA LYS A 614 -10.63 -22.03 -10.79
C LYS A 614 -11.75 -21.11 -10.26
N ASN A 615 -13.01 -21.53 -10.37
CA ASN A 615 -14.14 -20.76 -9.86
C ASN A 615 -14.13 -20.69 -8.32
N LYS A 616 -13.70 -21.78 -7.67
CA LYS A 616 -13.51 -21.84 -6.22
C LYS A 616 -12.41 -20.87 -5.79
N GLU A 617 -11.23 -20.91 -6.42
CA GLU A 617 -10.13 -19.99 -6.12
C GLU A 617 -10.54 -18.51 -6.26
N GLN A 618 -11.28 -18.17 -7.32
CA GLN A 618 -11.80 -16.82 -7.49
C GLN A 618 -12.76 -16.42 -6.35
N SER A 619 -13.67 -17.32 -5.98
CA SER A 619 -14.64 -17.06 -4.89
C SER A 619 -13.96 -16.92 -3.53
N GLU A 620 -12.92 -17.71 -3.27
CA GLU A 620 -12.11 -17.63 -2.05
C GLU A 620 -11.31 -16.33 -1.95
N ALA A 621 -10.74 -15.87 -3.08
CA ALA A 621 -10.05 -14.58 -3.14
C ALA A 621 -10.99 -13.40 -2.82
N GLU A 622 -12.20 -13.42 -3.38
CA GLU A 622 -13.23 -12.42 -3.09
C GLU A 622 -13.69 -12.49 -1.61
N LEU A 623 -13.82 -13.69 -1.03
CA LEU A 623 -14.14 -13.87 0.39
C LEU A 623 -13.02 -13.34 1.31
N ALA A 624 -11.75 -13.49 0.92
CA ALA A 624 -10.62 -12.94 1.68
C ALA A 624 -10.65 -11.40 1.74
N LEU A 625 -11.04 -10.75 0.63
CA LEU A 625 -11.25 -9.30 0.60
C LEU A 625 -12.38 -8.87 1.55
N LEU A 626 -13.51 -9.59 1.52
CA LEU A 626 -14.64 -9.32 2.42
C LEU A 626 -14.26 -9.48 3.90
N LYS A 627 -13.49 -10.51 4.27
CA LYS A 627 -12.97 -10.67 5.64
C LYS A 627 -12.10 -9.49 6.09
N THR A 628 -11.34 -8.91 5.17
CA THR A 628 -10.53 -7.71 5.48
C THR A 628 -11.46 -6.53 5.80
N ILE A 629 -12.47 -6.31 4.96
CA ILE A 629 -13.48 -5.25 5.17
C ILE A 629 -14.24 -5.45 6.49
N GLU A 630 -14.58 -6.69 6.87
CA GLU A 630 -15.22 -7.01 8.15
C GLU A 630 -14.35 -6.59 9.34
N SER A 631 -13.05 -6.87 9.28
CA SER A 631 -12.12 -6.50 10.35
C SER A 631 -11.97 -4.98 10.49
N GLU A 632 -11.94 -4.25 9.38
CA GLU A 632 -11.88 -2.80 9.35
C GLU A 632 -13.18 -2.18 9.85
N GLN A 633 -14.33 -2.73 9.45
CA GLN A 633 -15.63 -2.32 9.95
C GLN A 633 -15.71 -2.47 11.46
N LYS A 634 -15.25 -3.60 12.01
CA LYS A 634 -15.25 -3.83 13.46
C LYS A 634 -14.42 -2.78 14.20
N ARG A 635 -13.20 -2.51 13.73
CA ARG A 635 -12.35 -1.45 14.31
C ARG A 635 -13.01 -0.07 14.24
N LEU A 636 -13.64 0.25 13.10
CA LEU A 636 -14.34 1.51 12.94
C LEU A 636 -15.54 1.62 13.88
N GLN A 637 -16.26 0.52 14.10
CA GLN A 637 -17.40 0.44 15.01
C GLN A 637 -16.95 0.63 16.46
N ASP A 638 -15.86 -0.01 16.87
CA ASP A 638 -15.29 0.12 18.21
C ASP A 638 -14.87 1.57 18.48
N ASN A 639 -14.20 2.22 17.53
CA ASN A 639 -13.81 3.62 17.62
C ASN A 639 -15.02 4.55 17.68
N TYR A 640 -16.04 4.30 16.85
CA TYR A 640 -17.28 5.06 16.86
C TYR A 640 -17.98 4.95 18.22
N ASN A 641 -18.10 3.72 18.75
CA ASN A 641 -18.70 3.47 20.06
C ASN A 641 -17.92 4.14 21.19
N TRP A 642 -16.58 4.10 21.14
CA TRP A 642 -15.75 4.77 22.14
C TRP A 642 -15.98 6.30 22.15
N LEU A 643 -16.01 6.91 20.97
CA LEU A 643 -16.24 8.35 20.82
C LEU A 643 -17.65 8.76 21.26
N GLU A 644 -18.68 8.04 20.83
CA GLU A 644 -20.08 8.36 21.11
C GLU A 644 -20.47 8.06 22.56
N LEU A 645 -20.12 6.87 23.08
CA LEU A 645 -20.61 6.38 24.37
C LEU A 645 -19.71 6.76 25.57
N TYR A 646 -18.44 7.04 25.34
CA TYR A 646 -17.50 7.32 26.44
C TYR A 646 -16.92 8.73 26.36
N PHE A 647 -16.33 9.11 25.23
CA PHE A 647 -15.62 10.37 25.12
C PHE A 647 -16.55 11.60 25.23
N ILE A 648 -17.67 11.61 24.51
CA ILE A 648 -18.64 12.72 24.61
C ILE A 648 -19.21 12.86 26.04
N PRO A 649 -19.72 11.80 26.69
CA PRO A 649 -20.18 11.90 28.07
C PRO A 649 -19.07 12.33 29.04
N LEU A 650 -17.84 11.82 28.87
CA LEU A 650 -16.70 12.20 29.69
C LEU A 650 -16.38 13.69 29.60
N THR A 651 -16.34 14.26 28.39
CA THR A 651 -16.08 15.70 28.21
C THR A 651 -17.17 16.57 28.84
N SER A 652 -18.44 16.14 28.79
CA SER A 652 -19.54 16.82 29.49
C SER A 652 -19.42 16.71 31.01
N ALA A 653 -19.04 15.53 31.52
CA ALA A 653 -18.84 15.32 32.95
C ALA A 653 -17.68 16.16 33.50
N ILE A 654 -16.56 16.24 32.77
CA ILE A 654 -15.41 17.08 33.15
C ILE A 654 -15.83 18.55 33.21
N GLU A 655 -16.52 19.06 32.20
CA GLU A 655 -16.98 20.46 32.18
C GLU A 655 -17.88 20.77 33.39
N LYS A 656 -18.86 19.91 33.68
CA LYS A 656 -19.76 20.07 34.84
C LYS A 656 -18.98 20.05 36.16
N GLN A 657 -18.03 19.14 36.31
CA GLN A 657 -17.24 19.03 37.54
C GLN A 657 -16.38 20.28 37.75
N VAL A 658 -15.73 20.80 36.70
CA VAL A 658 -14.90 22.01 36.80
C VAL A 658 -15.78 23.24 37.08
N MET A 659 -16.93 23.37 36.41
CA MET A 659 -17.90 24.44 36.70
C MET A 659 -18.38 24.40 38.16
N PHE A 660 -18.67 23.21 38.69
CA PHE A 660 -19.10 23.03 40.07
C PHE A 660 -18.02 23.44 41.07
N GLN A 661 -16.76 23.11 40.81
CA GLN A 661 -15.63 23.56 41.64
C GLN A 661 -15.47 25.08 41.64
N ILE A 662 -15.58 25.70 40.47
CA ILE A 662 -15.52 27.18 40.33
C ILE A 662 -16.69 27.81 41.08
N TYR A 663 -17.90 27.28 40.93
CA TYR A 663 -19.09 27.76 41.65
C TYR A 663 -18.89 27.72 43.16
N ASN A 664 -18.47 26.59 43.74
CA ASN A 664 -18.30 26.47 45.18
C ASN A 664 -17.26 27.47 45.70
N ASN A 665 -16.11 27.58 45.05
CA ASN A 665 -15.07 28.52 45.47
C ASN A 665 -15.57 29.97 45.39
N PHE A 666 -16.23 30.32 44.28
CA PHE A 666 -16.75 31.67 44.08
C PHE A 666 -17.86 32.02 45.07
N ASN A 667 -18.80 31.11 45.31
CA ASN A 667 -19.89 31.30 46.26
C ASN A 667 -19.39 31.53 47.69
N GLU A 668 -18.39 30.77 48.13
CA GLU A 668 -17.82 30.92 49.48
C GLU A 668 -17.08 32.25 49.66
N ILE A 669 -16.25 32.66 48.69
CA ILE A 669 -15.56 33.96 48.75
C ILE A 669 -16.58 35.11 48.65
N PHE A 670 -17.62 34.97 47.82
CA PHE A 670 -18.67 35.97 47.69
C PHE A 670 -19.46 36.16 49.01
N LYS A 671 -19.87 35.06 49.66
CA LYS A 671 -20.50 35.07 50.98
C LYS A 671 -19.64 35.79 52.01
N GLU A 672 -18.36 35.42 52.09
CA GLU A 672 -17.42 36.00 53.05
C GLU A 672 -17.30 37.52 52.84
N TRP A 673 -17.05 37.96 51.61
CA TRP A 673 -16.79 39.38 51.35
C TRP A 673 -18.04 40.24 51.40
N PHE A 674 -19.20 39.69 51.04
CA PHE A 674 -20.46 40.37 51.25
C PHE A 674 -20.76 40.54 52.75
N ALA A 675 -20.54 39.50 53.57
CA ALA A 675 -20.72 39.58 55.01
C ALA A 675 -19.79 40.62 55.67
N ILE A 676 -18.55 40.75 55.17
CA ILE A 676 -17.65 41.83 55.62
C ILE A 676 -18.21 43.19 55.24
N LEU A 677 -18.64 43.41 53.99
CA LEU A 677 -19.12 44.73 53.52
C LEU A 677 -20.47 45.18 54.10
N ILE A 678 -21.26 44.27 54.65
CA ILE A 678 -22.59 44.55 55.22
C ILE A 678 -22.55 44.60 56.74
N ASN A 679 -23.04 45.70 57.32
CA ASN A 679 -23.11 45.92 58.77
C ASN A 679 -24.40 45.34 59.37
N ASN A 680 -24.89 44.21 58.86
CA ASN A 680 -26.11 43.57 59.34
C ASN A 680 -26.07 42.05 59.14
N GLU A 681 -25.98 41.31 60.24
CA GLU A 681 -25.98 39.83 60.24
C GLU A 681 -27.31 39.23 59.73
N GLN A 682 -28.38 40.01 59.65
CA GLN A 682 -29.67 39.58 59.12
C GLN A 682 -29.73 39.52 57.60
N ILE A 683 -28.73 40.05 56.91
CA ILE A 683 -28.65 40.09 55.44
C ILE A 683 -27.47 39.21 55.01
N THR A 684 -27.78 38.14 54.28
CA THR A 684 -26.79 37.22 53.72
C THR A 684 -26.90 37.18 52.20
N ALA A 685 -25.82 36.82 51.52
CA ALA A 685 -25.83 36.65 50.07
C ALA A 685 -25.25 35.30 49.68
N ARG A 686 -25.77 34.71 48.60
CA ARG A 686 -25.20 33.52 47.96
C ARG A 686 -25.34 33.63 46.46
N LEU A 687 -24.68 32.74 45.73
CA LEU A 687 -24.89 32.55 44.30
C LEU A 687 -25.85 31.38 44.05
N ASP A 688 -26.66 31.47 43.00
CA ASP A 688 -27.40 30.32 42.46
C ASP A 688 -26.57 29.56 41.40
N ASP A 689 -27.13 28.47 40.84
CA ASP A 689 -26.47 27.64 39.82
C ASP A 689 -26.09 28.41 38.54
N SER A 690 -26.67 29.60 38.33
CA SER A 690 -26.38 30.49 37.21
C SER A 690 -25.39 31.60 37.58
N PHE A 691 -24.76 31.52 38.75
CA PHE A 691 -23.87 32.54 39.32
C PHE A 691 -24.56 33.88 39.56
N THR A 692 -25.88 33.88 39.73
CA THR A 692 -26.65 35.09 40.06
C THR A 692 -26.64 35.29 41.57
N PRO A 693 -26.30 36.49 42.07
CA PRO A 693 -26.44 36.79 43.48
C PRO A 693 -27.90 36.76 43.93
N VAL A 694 -28.16 35.95 44.96
CA VAL A 694 -29.41 35.88 45.70
C VAL A 694 -29.14 36.46 47.08
N ILE A 695 -29.85 37.54 47.43
CA ILE A 695 -29.77 38.15 48.75
C ILE A 695 -30.92 37.64 49.60
N GLU A 696 -30.62 37.22 50.81
CA GLU A 696 -31.58 36.73 51.80
C GLU A 696 -31.58 37.69 52.99
N GLN A 697 -32.74 38.21 53.37
CA GLN A 697 -32.92 39.03 54.55
C GLN A 697 -33.97 38.39 55.45
N ASN A 698 -33.62 38.11 56.70
CA ASN A 698 -34.50 37.43 57.66
C ASN A 698 -35.10 36.11 57.12
N GLY A 699 -34.35 35.40 56.26
CA GLY A 699 -34.79 34.14 55.65
C GLY A 699 -35.68 34.25 54.41
N TYR A 700 -35.93 35.47 53.90
CA TYR A 700 -36.66 35.69 52.65
C TYR A 700 -35.73 36.17 51.54
N GLU A 701 -35.88 35.62 50.34
CA GLU A 701 -35.15 36.08 49.15
C GLU A 701 -35.66 37.46 48.71
N ILE A 702 -34.73 38.39 48.56
CA ILE A 702 -34.98 39.74 48.07
C ILE A 702 -34.31 39.91 46.71
N SER A 703 -35.06 40.45 45.75
CA SER A 703 -34.51 40.85 44.46
C SER A 703 -33.45 41.92 44.62
N PHE A 704 -32.34 41.80 43.88
CA PHE A 704 -31.27 42.81 43.84
C PHE A 704 -31.79 44.23 43.60
N SER A 705 -32.87 44.40 42.85
CA SER A 705 -33.50 45.69 42.57
C SER A 705 -34.09 46.37 43.82
N ASN A 706 -34.45 45.62 44.85
CA ASN A 706 -35.09 46.11 46.07
C ASN A 706 -34.09 46.45 47.19
N LEU A 707 -32.80 46.22 46.98
CA LEU A 707 -31.73 46.58 47.91
C LEU A 707 -31.53 48.10 47.97
N SER A 708 -31.06 48.59 49.12
CA SER A 708 -30.61 49.98 49.28
C SER A 708 -29.38 50.28 48.41
N GLY A 709 -29.08 51.57 48.21
CA GLY A 709 -27.93 52.00 47.39
C GLY A 709 -26.61 51.36 47.84
N GLY A 710 -26.31 51.43 49.14
CA GLY A 710 -25.10 50.84 49.72
C GLY A 710 -25.07 49.31 49.70
N GLU A 711 -26.21 48.64 49.86
CA GLU A 711 -26.29 47.17 49.75
C GLU A 711 -26.08 46.69 48.31
N LYS A 712 -26.61 47.42 47.32
CA LYS A 712 -26.34 47.13 45.89
C LYS A 712 -24.86 47.27 45.58
N THR A 713 -24.24 48.37 46.02
CA THR A 713 -22.81 48.60 45.78
C THR A 713 -21.96 47.56 46.53
N ALA A 714 -22.34 47.16 47.75
CA ALA A 714 -21.69 46.07 48.49
C ALA A 714 -21.78 44.72 47.77
N ALA A 715 -22.96 44.33 47.29
CA ALA A 715 -23.16 43.10 46.53
C ALA A 715 -22.36 43.10 45.21
N SER A 716 -22.39 44.21 44.46
CA SER A 716 -21.59 44.38 43.25
C SER A 716 -20.09 44.30 43.51
N LEU A 717 -19.61 44.98 44.55
CA LEU A 717 -18.20 44.97 44.91
C LEU A 717 -17.76 43.58 45.39
N ALA A 718 -18.50 42.95 46.31
CA ALA A 718 -18.22 41.60 46.78
C ALA A 718 -18.16 40.60 45.63
N TYR A 719 -19.17 40.59 44.75
CA TYR A 719 -19.21 39.70 43.57
C TYR A 719 -17.99 39.92 42.68
N ARG A 720 -17.64 41.18 42.47
CA ARG A 720 -16.57 41.54 41.56
C ARG A 720 -15.20 41.13 42.08
N LEU A 721 -14.94 41.45 43.34
CA LEU A 721 -13.69 41.09 43.97
C LEU A 721 -13.60 39.56 44.02
N SER A 722 -14.66 38.86 44.45
CA SER A 722 -14.62 37.40 44.57
C SER A 722 -14.39 36.73 43.22
N LEU A 723 -14.97 37.25 42.14
CA LEU A 723 -14.65 36.81 40.78
C LEU A 723 -13.18 37.04 40.42
N ASN A 724 -12.60 38.22 40.71
CA ASN A 724 -11.17 38.49 40.49
C ASN A 724 -10.30 37.46 41.22
N ARG A 725 -10.63 37.14 42.48
CA ARG A 725 -9.89 36.16 43.27
C ARG A 725 -9.95 34.76 42.68
N VAL A 726 -11.14 34.28 42.33
CA VAL A 726 -11.34 32.95 41.74
C VAL A 726 -10.62 32.84 40.40
N ILE A 727 -10.65 33.89 39.56
CA ILE A 727 -9.92 33.90 38.29
C ILE A 727 -8.42 33.79 38.53
N ASN A 728 -7.88 34.54 39.49
CA ASN A 728 -6.46 34.51 39.83
C ASN A 728 -6.01 33.15 40.40
N ASP A 729 -6.88 32.49 41.17
CA ASP A 729 -6.59 31.19 41.77
C ASP A 729 -6.68 30.04 40.73
N VAL A 730 -7.63 30.12 39.79
CA VAL A 730 -7.88 29.05 38.79
C VAL A 730 -7.01 29.23 37.54
N ILE A 731 -6.72 30.47 37.11
CA ILE A 731 -6.05 30.75 35.84
C ILE A 731 -4.63 31.30 36.07
N SER A 732 -3.70 30.38 36.34
CA SER A 732 -2.28 30.72 36.55
C SER A 732 -1.59 31.38 35.33
N ARG A 733 -2.17 31.24 34.13
CA ARG A 733 -1.64 31.82 32.89
C ARG A 733 -1.83 33.35 32.80
N ILE A 734 -2.83 33.90 33.50
CA ILE A 734 -3.12 35.33 33.46
C ILE A 734 -2.07 36.10 34.28
N LYS A 735 -1.37 37.03 33.65
CA LYS A 735 -0.25 37.78 34.27
C LYS A 735 -0.67 39.15 34.85
N THR A 736 -1.97 39.42 34.91
CA THR A 736 -2.54 40.66 35.46
C THR A 736 -3.00 40.56 36.91
N LYS A 737 -2.80 39.40 37.56
CA LYS A 737 -3.31 39.08 38.90
C LYS A 737 -2.94 40.03 40.04
N ASP A 738 -1.90 40.86 39.89
CA ASP A 738 -1.39 41.75 40.96
C ASP A 738 -1.91 43.20 40.87
N LEU A 739 -2.78 43.51 39.89
CA LEU A 739 -3.31 44.85 39.64
C LEU A 739 -4.83 44.87 39.71
N LEU A 740 -5.37 45.80 40.49
CA LEU A 740 -6.80 46.12 40.52
C LEU A 740 -7.03 47.62 40.38
N ILE A 741 -8.00 48.00 39.56
CA ILE A 741 -8.40 49.38 39.29
C ILE A 741 -9.90 49.50 39.51
N LEU A 742 -10.30 50.33 40.46
CA LEU A 742 -11.69 50.58 40.85
C LEU A 742 -12.05 52.03 40.56
N ASP A 743 -12.99 52.25 39.62
CA ASP A 743 -13.50 53.60 39.30
C ASP A 743 -14.77 53.89 40.11
N GLU A 744 -14.65 54.75 41.12
CA GLU A 744 -15.71 55.15 42.06
C GLU A 744 -16.46 53.96 42.69
N PRO A 745 -15.75 53.02 43.35
CA PRO A 745 -16.37 51.84 43.97
C PRO A 745 -17.24 52.18 45.19
N THR A 746 -17.16 53.40 45.70
CA THR A 746 -17.71 53.78 46.99
C THR A 746 -19.07 54.49 46.93
N ASP A 747 -19.62 54.70 45.72
CA ASP A 747 -20.89 55.41 45.55
C ASP A 747 -22.06 54.69 46.27
N GLY A 748 -22.74 55.42 47.15
CA GLY A 748 -23.85 54.93 47.98
C GLY A 748 -23.46 54.22 49.27
N PHE A 749 -22.16 54.06 49.59
CA PHE A 749 -21.72 53.44 50.85
C PHE A 749 -21.86 54.38 52.05
N SER A 750 -22.17 53.78 53.21
CA SER A 750 -22.12 54.49 54.48
C SER A 750 -20.68 54.66 54.98
N SER A 751 -20.49 55.62 55.87
CA SER A 751 -19.22 55.89 56.53
C SER A 751 -18.55 54.67 57.18
N GLU A 752 -19.33 53.72 57.70
CA GLU A 752 -18.83 52.50 58.34
C GLU A 752 -18.45 51.43 57.31
N GLN A 753 -19.18 51.37 56.18
CA GLN A 753 -18.87 50.40 55.13
C GLN A 753 -17.55 50.74 54.42
N LEU A 754 -17.21 52.03 54.33
CA LEU A 754 -15.91 52.48 53.80
C LEU A 754 -14.73 51.95 54.61
N ASP A 755 -14.85 51.89 55.94
CA ASP A 755 -13.80 51.33 56.81
C ASP A 755 -13.62 49.83 56.55
N ARG A 756 -14.69 49.12 56.17
CA ARG A 756 -14.64 47.68 55.86
C ARG A 756 -14.13 47.36 54.46
N ILE A 757 -14.25 48.29 53.51
CA ILE A 757 -13.60 48.15 52.19
C ILE A 757 -12.10 47.94 52.36
N ARG A 758 -11.48 48.63 53.33
CA ARG A 758 -10.07 48.43 53.68
C ARG A 758 -9.76 46.97 54.02
N GLU A 759 -10.57 46.33 54.87
CA GLU A 759 -10.37 44.94 55.28
C GLU A 759 -10.44 43.99 54.08
N VAL A 760 -11.40 44.19 53.18
CA VAL A 760 -11.53 43.37 51.95
C VAL A 760 -10.34 43.58 51.00
N LEU A 761 -9.88 44.82 50.84
CA LEU A 761 -8.72 45.13 50.00
C LEU A 761 -7.40 44.58 50.58
N GLU A 762 -7.24 44.58 51.91
CA GLU A 762 -6.07 43.97 52.57
C GLU A 762 -6.07 42.43 52.39
N LYS A 763 -7.24 41.77 52.48
CA LYS A 763 -7.38 40.32 52.24
C LYS A 763 -7.04 39.90 50.80
N LEU A 764 -7.22 40.79 49.82
CA LEU A 764 -6.89 40.52 48.42
C LEU A 764 -5.37 40.40 48.17
N GLN A 765 -4.52 41.01 49.02
CA GLN A 765 -3.06 40.96 48.95
C GLN A 765 -2.46 41.31 47.57
N LEU A 766 -3.05 42.30 46.89
CA LEU A 766 -2.57 42.76 45.59
C LEU A 766 -1.36 43.68 45.76
N ARG A 767 -0.39 43.59 44.83
CA ARG A 767 0.81 44.45 44.85
C ARG A 767 0.52 45.88 44.41
N GLN A 768 -0.53 46.11 43.63
CA GLN A 768 -0.93 47.45 43.19
C GLN A 768 -2.46 47.56 43.08
N THR A 769 -3.03 48.54 43.79
CA THR A 769 -4.46 48.86 43.73
C THR A 769 -4.62 50.34 43.41
N ILE A 770 -5.39 50.67 42.37
CA ILE A 770 -5.68 52.04 41.98
C ILE A 770 -7.16 52.30 42.20
N ILE A 771 -7.48 53.28 43.03
CA ILE A 771 -8.85 53.63 43.38
C ILE A 771 -9.11 55.05 42.88
N VAL A 772 -10.22 55.27 42.19
CA VAL A 772 -10.74 56.61 41.93
C VAL A 772 -11.90 56.83 42.89
N SER A 773 -11.86 57.92 43.64
CA SER A 773 -13.01 58.34 44.44
C SER A 773 -12.92 59.83 44.76
N HIS A 774 -14.06 60.41 45.12
CA HIS A 774 -14.17 61.77 45.64
C HIS A 774 -14.30 61.80 47.18
N GLU A 775 -14.30 60.65 47.83
CA GLU A 775 -14.49 60.54 49.27
C GLU A 775 -13.18 60.68 50.04
N SER A 776 -13.12 61.69 50.92
CA SER A 776 -11.93 61.99 51.73
C SER A 776 -11.54 60.88 52.69
N LYS A 777 -12.47 59.99 53.08
CA LYS A 777 -12.17 58.86 53.97
C LYS A 777 -11.22 57.84 53.35
N ILE A 778 -11.23 57.69 52.02
CA ILE A 778 -10.34 56.74 51.33
C ILE A 778 -8.88 57.20 51.42
N GLU A 779 -8.64 58.51 51.50
CA GLU A 779 -7.30 59.08 51.74
C GLU A 779 -6.64 58.52 53.01
N SER A 780 -7.44 58.09 54.00
CA SER A 780 -6.93 57.61 55.30
C SER A 780 -6.31 56.21 55.28
N PHE A 781 -6.61 55.41 54.25
CA PHE A 781 -6.14 54.01 54.17
C PHE A 781 -5.46 53.65 52.85
N VAL A 782 -5.25 54.62 51.96
CA VAL A 782 -4.37 54.45 50.80
C VAL A 782 -2.94 54.89 51.11
N GLU A 783 -1.96 54.25 50.49
CA GLU A 783 -0.54 54.57 50.70
C GLU A 783 -0.12 55.85 49.96
N LYS A 784 -0.77 56.14 48.82
CA LYS A 784 -0.42 57.27 47.95
C LYS A 784 -1.66 57.97 47.41
N VAL A 785 -1.62 59.30 47.32
CA VAL A 785 -2.69 60.12 46.74
C VAL A 785 -2.13 60.94 45.58
N ILE A 786 -2.75 60.83 44.41
CA ILE A 786 -2.47 61.65 43.23
C ILE A 786 -3.65 62.61 43.04
N ARG A 787 -3.41 63.91 43.23
CA ARG A 787 -4.45 64.93 43.12
C ARG A 787 -4.52 65.51 41.71
N ILE A 788 -5.68 65.36 41.08
CA ILE A 788 -5.97 65.88 39.75
C ILE A 788 -6.89 67.10 39.89
N SER A 789 -6.43 68.24 39.39
CA SER A 789 -7.22 69.47 39.32
C SER A 789 -7.46 69.86 37.87
N LYS A 790 -8.37 70.82 37.68
CA LYS A 790 -8.70 71.36 36.37
C LYS A 790 -8.33 72.84 36.33
N ASP A 791 -7.40 73.19 35.46
CA ASP A 791 -7.04 74.57 35.14
C ASP A 791 -7.66 74.94 33.78
N GLY A 792 -8.75 75.69 33.81
CA GLY A 792 -9.55 76.01 32.62
C GLY A 792 -10.13 74.77 31.92
N MET A 793 -9.62 74.46 30.72
CA MET A 793 -10.00 73.26 29.94
C MET A 793 -8.97 72.13 30.03
N GLU A 794 -7.95 72.27 30.88
CA GLU A 794 -6.83 71.33 31.01
C GLU A 794 -6.82 70.67 32.39
N SER A 795 -6.52 69.37 32.40
CA SER A 795 -6.30 68.60 33.62
C SER A 795 -4.81 68.62 33.97
N LEU A 796 -4.50 68.98 35.22
CA LEU A 796 -3.13 69.01 35.75
C LEU A 796 -3.05 68.11 37.00
N VAL A 797 -1.91 67.43 37.17
CA VAL A 797 -1.60 66.70 38.40
C VAL A 797 -0.81 67.61 39.31
N LEU A 798 -1.36 67.90 40.49
CA LEU A 798 -0.80 68.87 41.44
C LEU A 798 0.24 68.24 42.37
N GLU A 799 0.05 66.97 42.73
CA GLU A 799 0.96 66.18 43.57
C GLU A 799 0.94 64.74 43.04
N ALA A 800 2.14 64.18 42.85
CA ALA A 800 2.36 62.82 42.38
C ALA A 800 3.31 62.09 43.31
#